data_AF-A0A959NKN4-F1
#
_entry.id   AF-A0A959NKN4-F1
#
_cell.length_a   1.000
_cell.length_b   1.000
_cell.length_c   1.000
_cell.angle_alpha   90.00
_cell.angle_beta   90.00
_cell.angle_gamma   90.00
#
_symmetry.space_group_name_H-M   'P 1'
#
loop_
_entity.id
_entity.type
_entity.pdbx_description
1 polymer ?
#
loop_
_entity_poly.entity_id
_entity_poly.type
_entity_poly.pdbx_seq_one_letter_code
_entity_poly.pdbx_strand_id
1 'polypeptide(L)'
;FLLALSNVKQNNYKTIFEIYLKSGSVLFDDNIISQIVGNKKILESIDFLEEILEENIELKYQTDKLEETIIPTLLDILTKFAIKHPTRYEELRRKIVKVQLIEDWSALSKLAQEYRTKMRRGFRRWLDVNESVAVDIETGEEYGWEDVLIFEEDFHANEKLFLTNAISLSPILREAVFLFSKGVIVRLSNILPRGIWISKIKDEDQVTLYRVSIQTRHQGSFDILLHQNKNRNVTEVKAEVNWLILAGSRFFVTELVEDFGGYWDEYKIWTQKYQPGLTVANLFNRDFRKDVKNAEEKFYYLWPFFIWNGAAAYINFWRLTSERMQITNPSAENLIIPSHDYQLGTRFVSLSDRSEFTSFTNLFFNFYEKFIVPVETKYPSIKRGSAWKYIFPGLINAEGESEGVEILKLFLIELKKDDSEKNRKIIFQLNKFLKNIKDNGYIPKQLYFAIKRFVRWNKLNNEASMGAQAQMLNELYDTYNLVELEKYYPETRTRFYLHTVFDDSNNEFKNIVKQICLLQHDEKITKEEFLRELSRIQNEFTLNEKEIFFLTRLSYPHLKPSDMASFLHFETEGDHAANLVVTVDDHEGNPFYIRKPITPKEISKLYQLFIEANMQVSFKPDHKFMVAISDRGFIIGGLFYSQFDDQVVHMEKIVVSNRFRRKGVSEAIMNEFFNRMIDEGFSFVTTGFFRPEYFYRFDFKIEKKYSGLVKQLKKN
;
A
#
# COMPACT_ATOMS: atom_id res chain seq x y z
N PHE A 1 11.97 31.40 -23.69
CA PHE A 1 11.24 30.51 -22.78
C PHE A 1 10.65 29.28 -23.50
N LEU A 2 9.62 29.41 -24.35
CA LEU A 2 8.96 28.24 -24.98
C LEU A 2 9.91 27.33 -25.78
N LEU A 3 10.85 27.91 -26.54
CA LEU A 3 11.91 27.15 -27.24
C LEU A 3 12.81 26.38 -26.26
N ALA A 4 13.16 26.98 -25.13
CA ALA A 4 13.95 26.31 -24.09
C ALA A 4 13.16 25.15 -23.46
N LEU A 5 11.87 25.35 -23.16
CA LEU A 5 10.98 24.29 -22.66
C LEU A 5 10.85 23.11 -23.64
N SER A 6 10.83 23.37 -24.94
CA SER A 6 10.70 22.30 -25.95
C SER A 6 11.93 21.41 -26.09
N ASN A 7 13.12 21.92 -25.74
CA ASN A 7 14.40 21.27 -26.02
C ASN A 7 15.07 20.64 -24.79
N VAL A 8 14.43 20.71 -23.62
CA VAL A 8 15.05 20.32 -22.34
C VAL A 8 14.42 19.05 -21.76
N LYS A 9 15.25 18.22 -21.12
CA LYS A 9 14.83 17.00 -20.40
C LYS A 9 14.00 17.35 -19.15
N GLN A 10 13.08 16.47 -18.76
CA GLN A 10 12.14 16.67 -17.65
C GLN A 10 12.79 17.19 -16.35
N ASN A 11 13.94 16.63 -15.96
CA ASN A 11 14.63 16.98 -14.71
C ASN A 11 15.12 18.45 -14.64
N ASN A 12 15.12 19.17 -15.75
CA ASN A 12 15.60 20.55 -15.83
C ASN A 12 14.46 21.57 -15.97
N TYR A 13 13.19 21.15 -15.93
CA TYR A 13 12.05 22.07 -16.04
C TYR A 13 12.00 23.08 -14.90
N LYS A 14 12.28 22.64 -13.66
CA LYS A 14 12.35 23.51 -12.48
C LYS A 14 13.29 24.70 -12.70
N THR A 15 14.53 24.41 -13.09
CA THR A 15 15.58 25.42 -13.33
C THR A 15 15.18 26.43 -14.41
N ILE A 16 14.56 25.99 -15.50
CA ILE A 16 14.10 26.91 -16.55
C ILE A 16 13.02 27.84 -15.99
N PHE A 17 12.02 27.28 -15.30
CA PHE A 17 10.95 28.10 -14.72
C PHE A 17 11.52 29.12 -13.74
N GLU A 18 12.40 28.73 -12.82
CA GLU A 18 13.06 29.64 -11.88
C GLU A 18 13.83 30.78 -12.58
N ILE A 19 14.58 30.48 -13.65
CA ILE A 19 15.33 31.48 -14.41
C ILE A 19 14.38 32.53 -15.02
N TYR A 20 13.31 32.08 -15.66
CA TYR A 20 12.42 32.96 -16.41
C TYR A 20 11.36 33.62 -15.53
N LEU A 21 11.00 33.03 -14.38
CA LEU A 21 10.15 33.66 -13.37
C LEU A 21 10.82 34.87 -12.71
N LYS A 22 12.17 34.91 -12.66
CA LYS A 22 12.92 36.11 -12.22
C LYS A 22 12.72 37.33 -13.13
N SER A 23 12.30 37.14 -14.38
CA SER A 23 11.97 38.23 -15.32
C SER A 23 10.62 38.89 -15.03
N GLY A 24 9.86 38.42 -14.02
CA GLY A 24 8.58 38.97 -13.60
C GLY A 24 7.37 38.39 -14.35
N SER A 25 6.17 38.80 -13.92
CA SER A 25 4.88 38.32 -14.45
C SER A 25 4.61 38.72 -15.91
N VAL A 26 5.31 39.72 -16.43
CA VAL A 26 5.16 40.23 -17.81
C VAL A 26 5.47 39.16 -18.87
N LEU A 27 6.36 38.21 -18.57
CA LEU A 27 6.71 37.12 -19.49
C LEU A 27 5.62 36.03 -19.56
N PHE A 28 4.77 35.89 -18.55
CA PHE A 28 3.78 34.82 -18.46
C PHE A 28 2.39 35.34 -18.78
N ASP A 29 2.23 35.86 -20.01
CA ASP A 29 0.94 36.26 -20.53
C ASP A 29 0.02 35.05 -20.81
N ASP A 30 -1.25 35.31 -21.12
CA ASP A 30 -2.24 34.26 -21.39
C ASP A 30 -1.84 33.33 -22.55
N ASN A 31 -1.11 33.83 -23.54
CA ASN A 31 -0.67 33.03 -24.69
C ASN A 31 0.43 32.04 -24.29
N ILE A 32 1.45 32.52 -23.57
CA ILE A 32 2.54 31.68 -23.07
C ILE A 32 1.99 30.65 -22.08
N ILE A 33 1.11 31.04 -21.16
CA ILE A 33 0.48 30.10 -20.23
C ILE A 33 -0.33 29.04 -20.99
N SER A 34 -1.10 29.41 -22.03
CA SER A 34 -1.86 28.43 -22.82
C SER A 34 -0.96 27.39 -23.51
N GLN A 35 0.22 27.82 -24.00
CA GLN A 35 1.23 26.94 -24.58
C GLN A 35 1.86 26.01 -23.53
N ILE A 36 2.21 26.52 -22.34
CA ILE A 36 2.70 25.71 -21.22
C ILE A 36 1.65 24.64 -20.86
N VAL A 37 0.40 25.05 -20.68
CA VAL A 37 -0.71 24.20 -20.26
C VAL A 37 -1.06 23.17 -21.34
N GLY A 38 -0.78 23.45 -22.61
CA GLY A 38 -0.90 22.49 -23.71
C GLY A 38 0.18 21.40 -23.76
N ASN A 39 1.27 21.54 -23.02
CA ASN A 39 2.39 20.62 -23.09
C ASN A 39 2.21 19.41 -22.13
N LYS A 40 1.98 18.23 -22.70
CA LYS A 40 1.82 16.98 -21.93
C LYS A 40 3.04 16.61 -21.09
N LYS A 41 4.27 16.93 -21.55
CA LYS A 41 5.49 16.62 -20.78
C LYS A 41 5.58 17.42 -19.49
N ILE A 42 5.03 18.65 -19.48
CA ILE A 42 4.97 19.48 -18.26
C ILE A 42 3.90 18.93 -17.32
N LEU A 43 2.77 18.47 -17.85
CA LEU A 43 1.73 17.81 -17.04
C LEU A 43 2.26 16.57 -16.30
N GLU A 44 3.13 15.79 -16.93
CA GLU A 44 3.77 14.61 -16.33
C GLU A 44 4.74 14.96 -15.20
N SER A 45 5.21 16.20 -15.12
CA SER A 45 6.16 16.67 -14.11
C SER A 45 5.63 17.90 -13.37
N ILE A 46 4.32 18.01 -13.14
CA ILE A 46 3.72 19.24 -12.61
C ILE A 46 4.16 19.57 -11.17
N ASP A 47 4.74 18.62 -10.46
CA ASP A 47 5.19 18.75 -9.06
C ASP A 47 6.26 19.83 -8.87
N PHE A 48 7.12 20.09 -9.86
CA PHE A 48 8.10 21.17 -9.72
C PHE A 48 7.45 22.55 -9.56
N LEU A 49 6.23 22.77 -10.09
CA LEU A 49 5.52 24.04 -9.93
C LEU A 49 5.04 24.23 -8.48
N GLU A 50 4.75 23.13 -7.78
CA GLU A 50 4.42 23.16 -6.35
C GLU A 50 5.67 23.50 -5.53
N GLU A 51 6.80 22.87 -5.81
CA GLU A 51 8.07 23.17 -5.14
C GLU A 51 8.46 24.64 -5.28
N ILE A 52 8.38 25.19 -6.51
CA ILE A 52 8.67 26.62 -6.74
C ILE A 52 7.67 27.50 -5.97
N LEU A 53 6.39 27.13 -5.93
CA LEU A 53 5.38 27.87 -5.20
C LEU A 53 5.66 27.88 -3.69
N GLU A 54 6.01 26.74 -3.10
CA GLU A 54 6.34 26.58 -1.68
C GLU A 54 7.60 27.37 -1.32
N GLU A 55 8.69 27.23 -2.08
CA GLU A 55 9.93 28.00 -1.87
C GLU A 55 9.67 29.51 -1.89
N ASN A 56 8.81 29.98 -2.81
CA ASN A 56 8.48 31.41 -2.90
C ASN A 56 7.56 31.89 -1.77
N ILE A 57 6.73 31.02 -1.21
CA ILE A 57 5.92 31.33 -0.02
C ILE A 57 6.83 31.42 1.21
N GLU A 58 7.78 30.50 1.39
CA GLU A 58 8.74 30.51 2.49
C GLU A 58 9.68 31.73 2.45
N LEU A 59 10.21 32.05 1.26
CA LEU A 59 11.14 33.17 1.07
C LEU A 59 10.50 34.56 1.26
N LYS A 60 9.17 34.69 1.13
CA LYS A 60 8.47 35.99 1.09
C LYS A 60 7.44 36.22 2.21
N TYR A 61 7.60 35.58 3.36
CA TYR A 61 6.82 35.88 4.58
C TYR A 61 6.94 37.35 5.09
N GLN A 62 7.57 38.27 4.33
CA GLN A 62 7.97 39.62 4.75
C GLN A 62 7.62 40.76 3.76
N THR A 63 6.85 40.53 2.68
CA THR A 63 6.46 41.60 1.73
C THR A 63 4.95 41.79 1.64
N ASP A 64 4.46 43.00 1.90
CA ASP A 64 3.03 43.35 1.92
C ASP A 64 2.32 43.32 0.54
N LYS A 65 3.07 43.21 -0.57
CA LYS A 65 2.52 43.30 -1.94
C LYS A 65 2.60 41.99 -2.71
N LEU A 66 1.53 41.19 -2.64
CA LEU A 66 1.38 39.91 -3.34
C LEU A 66 1.37 40.03 -4.87
N GLU A 67 0.87 41.14 -5.39
CA GLU A 67 0.70 41.41 -6.83
C GLU A 67 2.04 41.56 -7.57
N GLU A 68 3.10 41.95 -6.86
CA GLU A 68 4.46 42.10 -7.39
C GLU A 68 5.26 40.78 -7.30
N THR A 69 4.62 39.69 -6.85
CA THR A 69 5.24 38.35 -6.75
C THR A 69 4.87 37.45 -7.93
N ILE A 70 5.57 36.32 -8.05
CA ILE A 70 5.25 35.29 -9.05
C ILE A 70 4.12 34.35 -8.60
N ILE A 71 3.70 34.42 -7.33
CA ILE A 71 2.69 33.53 -6.74
C ILE A 71 1.36 33.57 -7.53
N PRO A 72 0.80 34.74 -7.91
CA PRO A 72 -0.41 34.77 -8.73
C PRO A 72 -0.24 34.05 -10.07
N THR A 73 0.94 34.14 -10.69
CA THR A 73 1.25 33.50 -11.98
C THR A 73 1.26 31.98 -11.83
N LEU A 74 1.89 31.46 -10.77
CA LEU A 74 1.93 30.03 -10.49
C LEU A 74 0.53 29.47 -10.18
N LEU A 75 -0.26 30.18 -9.38
CA LEU A 75 -1.66 29.80 -9.09
C LEU A 75 -2.54 29.81 -10.35
N ASP A 76 -2.32 30.76 -11.26
CA ASP A 76 -3.03 30.81 -12.54
C ASP A 76 -2.66 29.64 -13.46
N ILE A 77 -1.37 29.31 -13.56
CA ILE A 77 -0.89 28.15 -14.32
C ILE A 77 -1.52 26.86 -13.78
N LEU A 78 -1.47 26.61 -12.47
CA LEU A 78 -2.09 25.44 -11.83
C LEU A 78 -3.60 25.38 -12.10
N THR A 79 -4.28 26.53 -12.00
CA THR A 79 -5.71 26.66 -12.29
C THR A 79 -6.05 26.29 -13.73
N LYS A 80 -5.30 26.81 -14.71
CA LYS A 80 -5.52 26.52 -16.13
C LYS A 80 -5.17 25.06 -16.47
N PHE A 81 -4.15 24.47 -15.84
CA PHE A 81 -3.85 23.04 -15.95
C PHE A 81 -5.03 22.16 -15.50
N ALA A 82 -5.60 22.44 -14.33
CA ALA A 82 -6.73 21.67 -13.80
C ALA A 82 -8.00 21.77 -14.68
N ILE A 83 -8.21 22.91 -15.34
CA ILE A 83 -9.34 23.11 -16.26
C ILE A 83 -9.10 22.36 -17.58
N LYS A 84 -7.88 22.43 -18.15
CA LYS A 84 -7.56 21.79 -19.44
C LYS A 84 -7.37 20.28 -19.34
N HIS A 85 -6.91 19.79 -18.17
CA HIS A 85 -6.66 18.38 -17.90
C HIS A 85 -7.47 17.90 -16.68
N PRO A 86 -8.78 17.64 -16.86
CA PRO A 86 -9.71 17.29 -15.79
C PRO A 86 -9.30 16.09 -14.93
N THR A 87 -8.57 15.13 -15.49
CA THR A 87 -8.04 13.96 -14.76
C THR A 87 -7.04 14.34 -13.66
N ARG A 88 -6.45 15.54 -13.73
CA ARG A 88 -5.54 16.11 -12.70
C ARG A 88 -6.23 17.12 -11.79
N TYR A 89 -7.53 17.36 -11.97
CA TYR A 89 -8.26 18.38 -11.20
C TYR A 89 -8.17 18.16 -9.69
N GLU A 90 -8.39 16.93 -9.22
CA GLU A 90 -8.37 16.60 -7.79
C GLU A 90 -7.01 16.89 -7.14
N GLU A 91 -5.93 16.46 -7.82
CA GLU A 91 -4.54 16.67 -7.41
C GLU A 91 -4.20 18.17 -7.32
N LEU A 92 -4.49 18.93 -8.38
CA LEU A 92 -4.16 20.35 -8.45
C LEU A 92 -5.04 21.22 -7.53
N ARG A 93 -6.32 20.84 -7.35
CA ARG A 93 -7.21 21.48 -6.38
C ARG A 93 -6.62 21.41 -4.99
N ARG A 94 -6.08 20.26 -4.58
CA ARG A 94 -5.44 20.07 -3.28
C ARG A 94 -4.25 21.02 -3.07
N LYS A 95 -3.37 21.15 -4.07
CA LYS A 95 -2.21 22.05 -4.00
C LYS A 95 -2.64 23.48 -3.69
N ILE A 96 -3.71 23.97 -4.33
CA ILE A 96 -4.27 25.30 -4.03
C ILE A 96 -4.91 25.37 -2.64
N VAL A 97 -5.60 24.32 -2.18
CA VAL A 97 -6.17 24.29 -0.82
C VAL A 97 -5.09 24.36 0.25
N LYS A 98 -3.94 23.70 0.06
CA LYS A 98 -2.79 23.77 0.97
C LYS A 98 -2.34 25.23 1.16
N VAL A 99 -2.21 25.98 0.07
CA VAL A 99 -1.88 27.41 0.08
C VAL A 99 -2.99 28.24 0.74
N GLN A 100 -4.25 27.91 0.50
CA GLN A 100 -5.40 28.61 1.11
C GLN A 100 -5.43 28.50 2.64
N LEU A 101 -4.90 27.41 3.21
CA LEU A 101 -4.91 27.14 4.65
C LEU A 101 -3.73 27.78 5.41
N ILE A 102 -2.91 28.59 4.74
CA ILE A 102 -1.86 29.38 5.39
C ILE A 102 -2.51 30.60 6.06
N GLU A 103 -2.83 30.46 7.35
CA GLU A 103 -3.57 31.47 8.11
C GLU A 103 -2.76 32.76 8.37
N ASP A 104 -1.44 32.64 8.52
CA ASP A 104 -0.54 33.76 8.82
C ASP A 104 -0.49 34.81 7.68
N TRP A 105 -0.93 34.44 6.47
CA TRP A 105 -0.94 35.34 5.31
C TRP A 105 -2.34 35.45 4.70
N SER A 106 -3.22 36.24 5.33
CA SER A 106 -4.62 36.35 4.90
C SER A 106 -4.81 36.78 3.44
N ALA A 107 -3.91 37.60 2.90
CA ALA A 107 -3.95 38.02 1.50
C ALA A 107 -3.67 36.84 0.54
N LEU A 108 -2.72 35.96 0.88
CA LEU A 108 -2.43 34.74 0.12
C LEU A 108 -3.60 33.77 0.19
N SER A 109 -4.18 33.59 1.38
CA SER A 109 -5.34 32.73 1.59
C SER A 109 -6.53 33.16 0.71
N LYS A 110 -6.82 34.48 0.67
CA LYS A 110 -7.86 35.05 -0.21
C LYS A 110 -7.55 34.83 -1.69
N LEU A 111 -6.32 35.09 -2.12
CA LEU A 111 -5.91 34.89 -3.51
C LEU A 111 -6.06 33.41 -3.94
N ALA A 112 -5.61 32.47 -3.11
CA ALA A 112 -5.76 31.04 -3.36
C ALA A 112 -7.23 30.62 -3.43
N GLN A 113 -8.10 31.19 -2.57
CA GLN A 113 -9.55 30.97 -2.63
C GLN A 113 -10.16 31.46 -3.95
N GLU A 114 -9.73 32.60 -4.47
CA GLU A 114 -10.18 33.13 -5.76
C GLU A 114 -9.79 32.20 -6.91
N TYR A 115 -8.52 31.77 -6.98
CA TYR A 115 -8.04 30.84 -8.00
C TYR A 115 -8.73 29.48 -7.92
N ARG A 116 -8.94 28.95 -6.70
CA ARG A 116 -9.72 27.74 -6.51
C ARG A 116 -11.17 27.89 -7.00
N THR A 117 -11.77 29.05 -6.80
CA THR A 117 -13.12 29.34 -7.30
C THR A 117 -13.15 29.39 -8.82
N LYS A 118 -12.15 30.02 -9.46
CA LYS A 118 -11.96 30.01 -10.92
C LYS A 118 -11.78 28.58 -11.44
N MET A 119 -10.92 27.79 -10.79
CA MET A 119 -10.67 26.39 -11.11
C MET A 119 -11.95 25.55 -11.06
N ARG A 120 -12.71 25.64 -9.97
CA ARG A 120 -13.99 24.93 -9.79
C ARG A 120 -15.01 25.31 -10.87
N ARG A 121 -15.15 26.61 -11.19
CA ARG A 121 -16.04 27.06 -12.26
C ARG A 121 -15.60 26.54 -13.63
N GLY A 122 -14.31 26.57 -13.93
CA GLY A 122 -13.79 26.06 -15.19
C GLY A 122 -13.98 24.55 -15.35
N PHE A 123 -13.73 23.78 -14.29
CA PHE A 123 -13.98 22.33 -14.27
C PHE A 123 -15.46 21.99 -14.44
N ARG A 124 -16.36 22.70 -13.75
CA ARG A 124 -17.82 22.50 -13.91
C ARG A 124 -18.33 22.90 -15.29
N ARG A 125 -17.75 23.93 -15.92
CA ARG A 125 -18.05 24.27 -17.32
C ARG A 125 -17.59 23.17 -18.28
N TRP A 126 -16.44 22.56 -18.01
CA TRP A 126 -15.96 21.42 -18.80
C TRP A 126 -16.87 20.18 -18.67
N LEU A 127 -17.43 19.94 -17.48
CA LEU A 127 -18.45 18.89 -17.30
C LEU A 127 -19.72 19.14 -18.12
N ASP A 128 -19.97 20.39 -18.51
CA ASP A 128 -21.14 20.84 -19.28
C ASP A 128 -22.47 20.77 -18.49
N VAL A 129 -23.51 21.40 -19.03
CA VAL A 129 -24.86 21.36 -18.47
C VAL A 129 -25.43 19.94 -18.49
N ASN A 130 -26.35 19.65 -17.57
CA ASN A 130 -27.06 18.38 -17.59
C ASN A 130 -28.04 18.31 -18.76
N GLU A 131 -28.06 17.17 -19.44
CA GLU A 131 -29.09 16.84 -20.42
C GLU A 131 -30.45 16.78 -19.72
N SER A 132 -31.49 17.40 -20.29
CA SER A 132 -32.86 17.36 -19.74
C SER A 132 -33.65 16.15 -20.23
N VAL A 133 -33.32 15.65 -21.42
CA VAL A 133 -34.01 14.53 -22.10
C VAL A 133 -32.97 13.59 -22.68
N ALA A 134 -33.20 12.29 -22.54
CA ALA A 134 -32.49 11.22 -23.22
C ALA A 134 -33.50 10.28 -23.90
N VAL A 135 -33.04 9.45 -24.84
CA VAL A 135 -33.88 8.48 -25.55
C VAL A 135 -33.39 7.08 -25.22
N ASP A 136 -34.29 6.20 -24.81
CA ASP A 136 -33.92 4.81 -24.59
C ASP A 136 -33.67 4.12 -25.93
N ILE A 137 -32.47 3.55 -26.10
CA ILE A 137 -32.08 2.83 -27.32
C ILE A 137 -32.94 1.58 -27.55
N GLU A 138 -33.46 0.95 -26.49
CA GLU A 138 -34.26 -0.29 -26.61
C GLU A 138 -35.73 0.00 -26.94
N THR A 139 -36.33 1.03 -26.34
CA THR A 139 -37.76 1.33 -26.52
C THR A 139 -38.03 2.50 -27.47
N GLY A 140 -37.06 3.38 -27.69
CA GLY A 140 -37.21 4.63 -28.43
C GLY A 140 -37.94 5.73 -27.66
N GLU A 141 -38.28 5.51 -26.38
CA GLU A 141 -39.01 6.48 -25.57
C GLU A 141 -38.07 7.56 -24.99
N GLU A 142 -38.56 8.80 -24.94
CA GLU A 142 -37.89 9.90 -24.26
C GLU A 142 -38.08 9.79 -22.74
N TYR A 143 -37.03 10.07 -21.98
CA TYR A 143 -37.05 10.10 -20.53
C TYR A 143 -36.17 11.21 -19.96
N GLY A 144 -36.52 11.70 -18.78
CA GLY A 144 -35.83 12.76 -18.06
C GLY A 144 -35.21 12.30 -16.74
N TRP A 145 -34.73 13.28 -15.96
CA TRP A 145 -34.19 13.01 -14.62
C TRP A 145 -35.23 12.47 -13.64
N GLU A 146 -36.50 12.85 -13.79
CA GLU A 146 -37.58 12.36 -12.92
C GLU A 146 -37.84 10.86 -13.12
N ASP A 147 -37.63 10.34 -14.32
CA ASP A 147 -37.84 8.93 -14.66
C ASP A 147 -36.70 8.02 -14.16
N VAL A 148 -35.50 8.57 -13.97
CA VAL A 148 -34.33 7.81 -13.49
C VAL A 148 -34.23 7.76 -11.96
N LEU A 149 -34.85 8.71 -11.25
CA LEU A 149 -34.73 8.86 -9.80
C LEU A 149 -35.78 8.02 -9.04
N ILE A 150 -35.31 7.11 -8.20
CA ILE A 150 -36.11 6.40 -7.20
C ILE A 150 -35.70 6.86 -5.81
N PHE A 151 -36.69 7.23 -4.99
CA PHE A 151 -36.52 7.47 -3.56
C PHE A 151 -37.05 6.26 -2.78
N GLU A 152 -36.25 5.73 -1.87
CA GLU A 152 -36.70 4.68 -0.93
C GLU A 152 -37.74 5.23 0.07
N GLU A 153 -38.14 4.40 1.04
CA GLU A 153 -39.09 4.80 2.09
C GLU A 153 -38.54 5.98 2.94
N ASP A 154 -39.41 6.70 3.63
CA ASP A 154 -39.07 7.82 4.55
C ASP A 154 -38.67 9.19 3.95
N PHE A 155 -39.06 9.51 2.72
CA PHE A 155 -38.85 10.85 2.13
C PHE A 155 -40.11 11.72 2.11
N HIS A 156 -40.02 12.93 2.64
CA HIS A 156 -41.08 13.94 2.51
C HIS A 156 -41.13 14.55 1.11
N ALA A 157 -42.29 15.02 0.65
CA ALA A 157 -42.46 15.61 -0.68
C ALA A 157 -41.50 16.77 -0.98
N ASN A 158 -41.23 17.61 0.04
CA ASN A 158 -40.29 18.73 -0.08
C ASN A 158 -38.84 18.26 -0.24
N GLU A 159 -38.44 17.18 0.44
CA GLU A 159 -37.10 16.60 0.32
C GLU A 159 -36.90 15.98 -1.08
N LYS A 160 -37.91 15.26 -1.60
CA LYS A 160 -37.89 14.71 -2.96
C LYS A 160 -37.71 15.81 -3.98
N LEU A 161 -38.54 16.85 -3.92
CA LEU A 161 -38.46 17.99 -4.84
C LEU A 161 -37.09 18.69 -4.76
N PHE A 162 -36.56 18.90 -3.55
CA PHE A 162 -35.25 19.51 -3.35
C PHE A 162 -34.13 18.68 -3.98
N LEU A 163 -34.09 17.37 -3.74
CA LEU A 163 -33.07 16.47 -4.28
C LEU A 163 -33.19 16.32 -5.80
N THR A 164 -34.41 16.19 -6.33
CA THR A 164 -34.66 16.16 -7.77
C THR A 164 -34.14 17.43 -8.44
N ASN A 165 -34.43 18.62 -7.88
CA ASN A 165 -33.94 19.88 -8.41
C ASN A 165 -32.41 19.99 -8.34
N ALA A 166 -31.80 19.57 -7.22
CA ALA A 166 -30.34 19.58 -7.09
C ALA A 166 -29.68 18.69 -8.14
N ILE A 167 -30.17 17.47 -8.32
CA ILE A 167 -29.58 16.48 -9.24
C ILE A 167 -29.84 16.83 -10.71
N SER A 168 -31.06 17.25 -11.06
CA SER A 168 -31.43 17.53 -12.46
C SER A 168 -30.79 18.81 -12.99
N LEU A 169 -30.78 19.89 -12.18
CA LEU A 169 -30.33 21.21 -12.62
C LEU A 169 -28.82 21.43 -12.48
N SER A 170 -28.09 20.50 -11.86
CA SER A 170 -26.65 20.65 -11.65
C SER A 170 -25.87 19.34 -11.84
N PRO A 171 -24.62 19.39 -12.32
CA PRO A 171 -23.81 18.19 -12.53
C PRO A 171 -23.25 17.60 -11.22
N ILE A 172 -23.97 17.67 -10.08
CA ILE A 172 -23.55 17.12 -8.78
C ILE A 172 -23.09 15.65 -8.91
N LEU A 173 -23.94 14.80 -9.51
CA LEU A 173 -23.64 13.38 -9.65
C LEU A 173 -22.52 13.13 -10.67
N ARG A 174 -22.48 13.92 -11.75
CA ARG A 174 -21.45 13.80 -12.80
C ARG A 174 -20.07 14.19 -12.27
N GLU A 175 -19.99 15.30 -11.51
CA GLU A 175 -18.78 15.73 -10.79
C GLU A 175 -18.31 14.64 -9.82
N ALA A 176 -19.22 14.11 -8.99
CA ALA A 176 -18.90 13.06 -8.04
C ALA A 176 -18.39 11.77 -8.71
N VAL A 177 -19.13 11.23 -9.70
CA VAL A 177 -18.73 10.02 -10.41
C VAL A 177 -17.38 10.23 -11.11
N PHE A 178 -17.17 11.35 -11.78
CA PHE A 178 -15.92 11.63 -12.48
C PHE A 178 -14.72 11.59 -11.53
N LEU A 179 -14.82 12.22 -10.37
CA LEU A 179 -13.75 12.28 -9.38
C LEU A 179 -13.50 10.91 -8.72
N PHE A 180 -14.55 10.19 -8.32
CA PHE A 180 -14.41 8.92 -7.60
C PHE A 180 -13.97 7.76 -8.50
N SER A 181 -14.31 7.82 -9.79
CA SER A 181 -13.92 6.83 -10.81
C SER A 181 -12.61 7.16 -11.53
N LYS A 182 -12.01 8.32 -11.26
CA LYS A 182 -10.80 8.83 -11.92
C LYS A 182 -10.97 8.98 -13.45
N GLY A 183 -12.15 9.42 -13.89
CA GLY A 183 -12.34 9.86 -15.28
C GLY A 183 -13.62 9.42 -15.98
N VAL A 184 -14.48 8.61 -15.35
CA VAL A 184 -15.73 8.18 -15.98
C VAL A 184 -16.71 9.36 -16.02
N ILE A 185 -17.15 9.72 -17.22
CA ILE A 185 -18.19 10.73 -17.43
C ILE A 185 -19.52 10.00 -17.60
N VAL A 186 -20.44 10.26 -16.69
CA VAL A 186 -21.82 9.78 -16.77
C VAL A 186 -22.71 10.90 -17.31
N ARG A 187 -23.64 10.53 -18.19
CA ARG A 187 -24.69 11.37 -18.77
C ARG A 187 -26.05 10.72 -18.52
N LEU A 188 -27.14 11.46 -18.75
CA LEU A 188 -28.49 10.94 -18.57
C LEU A 188 -28.74 9.72 -19.47
N SER A 189 -28.27 9.78 -20.72
CA SER A 189 -28.30 8.65 -21.67
C SER A 189 -27.52 7.39 -21.24
N ASN A 190 -26.65 7.49 -20.22
CA ASN A 190 -25.92 6.33 -19.70
C ASN A 190 -26.68 5.60 -18.58
N ILE A 191 -27.78 6.17 -18.10
CA ILE A 191 -28.57 5.70 -16.97
C ILE A 191 -29.95 5.30 -17.49
N LEU A 192 -30.41 4.09 -17.17
CA LEU A 192 -31.76 3.64 -17.52
C LEU A 192 -32.81 4.32 -16.63
N PRO A 193 -34.08 4.41 -17.06
CA PRO A 193 -35.18 4.71 -16.15
C PRO A 193 -35.06 3.86 -14.89
N ARG A 194 -35.32 4.46 -13.73
CA ARG A 194 -35.15 3.84 -12.40
C ARG A 194 -33.71 3.43 -12.04
N GLY A 195 -32.69 3.93 -12.75
CA GLY A 195 -31.29 3.57 -12.54
C GLY A 195 -30.59 4.31 -11.40
N ILE A 196 -31.24 5.26 -10.72
CA ILE A 196 -30.70 5.94 -9.54
C ILE A 196 -31.59 5.66 -8.34
N TRP A 197 -31.02 5.11 -7.27
CA TRP A 197 -31.71 4.93 -5.99
C TRP A 197 -31.15 5.88 -4.94
N ILE A 198 -32.05 6.53 -4.20
CA ILE A 198 -31.72 7.45 -3.12
C ILE A 198 -32.33 6.94 -1.83
N SER A 199 -31.49 6.73 -0.83
CA SER A 199 -31.90 6.30 0.51
C SER A 199 -31.37 7.23 1.60
N LYS A 200 -32.12 7.35 2.69
CA LYS A 200 -31.76 8.20 3.83
C LYS A 200 -30.94 7.37 4.82
N ILE A 201 -29.67 7.72 5.03
CA ILE A 201 -28.80 7.01 5.98
C ILE A 201 -28.97 7.57 7.39
N LYS A 202 -28.96 8.90 7.51
CA LYS A 202 -28.99 9.60 8.79
C LYS A 202 -29.68 10.94 8.64
N ASP A 203 -30.49 11.29 9.63
CA ASP A 203 -31.08 12.62 9.74
C ASP A 203 -30.71 13.24 11.09
N GLU A 204 -29.77 14.19 11.07
CA GLU A 204 -29.37 14.94 12.27
C GLU A 204 -29.81 16.39 12.16
N ASP A 205 -29.85 17.08 13.31
CA ASP A 205 -30.25 18.49 13.40
C ASP A 205 -29.41 19.43 12.52
N GLN A 206 -28.16 19.05 12.26
CA GLN A 206 -27.21 19.85 11.49
C GLN A 206 -27.04 19.41 10.04
N VAL A 207 -27.08 18.10 9.78
CA VAL A 207 -26.77 17.51 8.47
C VAL A 207 -27.68 16.31 8.22
N THR A 208 -28.21 16.21 7.00
CA THR A 208 -28.89 15.00 6.52
C THR A 208 -28.00 14.28 5.52
N LEU A 209 -27.88 12.97 5.68
CA LEU A 209 -27.02 12.11 4.88
C LEU A 209 -27.87 11.16 4.01
N TYR A 210 -27.64 11.23 2.71
CA TYR A 210 -28.29 10.38 1.72
C TYR A 210 -27.25 9.49 1.03
N ARG A 211 -27.60 8.23 0.77
CA ARG A 211 -26.90 7.38 -0.18
C ARG A 211 -27.54 7.56 -1.55
N VAL A 212 -26.72 7.77 -2.57
CA VAL A 212 -27.15 7.79 -3.97
C VAL A 212 -26.42 6.67 -4.70
N SER A 213 -27.16 5.64 -5.10
CA SER A 213 -26.66 4.52 -5.89
C SER A 213 -27.03 4.73 -7.35
N ILE A 214 -26.04 4.79 -8.24
CA ILE A 214 -26.20 5.03 -9.68
C ILE A 214 -25.80 3.76 -10.43
N GLN A 215 -26.75 3.15 -11.12
CA GLN A 215 -26.48 2.07 -12.06
C GLN A 215 -26.43 2.62 -13.49
N THR A 216 -25.28 2.43 -14.14
CA THR A 216 -25.12 2.76 -15.55
C THR A 216 -25.30 1.52 -16.43
N ARG A 217 -25.52 1.75 -17.73
CA ARG A 217 -25.64 0.67 -18.73
C ARG A 217 -24.34 -0.12 -18.92
N HIS A 218 -23.19 0.57 -18.95
CA HIS A 218 -21.89 -0.04 -19.33
C HIS A 218 -20.71 0.34 -18.44
N GLN A 219 -20.84 1.36 -17.60
CA GLN A 219 -19.73 1.93 -16.82
C GLN A 219 -19.69 1.41 -15.37
N GLY A 220 -20.56 0.45 -15.03
CA GLY A 220 -20.70 -0.13 -13.69
C GLY A 220 -21.66 0.65 -12.79
N SER A 221 -21.56 0.39 -11.48
CA SER A 221 -22.34 1.04 -10.44
C SER A 221 -21.48 2.00 -9.62
N PHE A 222 -22.05 3.12 -9.21
CA PHE A 222 -21.40 4.11 -8.36
C PHE A 222 -22.25 4.40 -7.12
N ASP A 223 -21.63 4.42 -5.96
CA ASP A 223 -22.28 4.82 -4.72
C ASP A 223 -21.67 6.14 -4.20
N ILE A 224 -22.53 7.11 -3.92
CA ILE A 224 -22.16 8.45 -3.48
C ILE A 224 -22.88 8.75 -2.16
N LEU A 225 -22.17 9.38 -1.23
CA LEU A 225 -22.76 10.05 -0.07
C LEU A 225 -23.05 11.49 -0.42
N LEU A 226 -24.31 11.90 -0.25
CA LEU A 226 -24.76 13.27 -0.43
C LEU A 226 -25.12 13.83 0.95
N HIS A 227 -24.42 14.89 1.34
CA HIS A 227 -24.64 15.56 2.60
C HIS A 227 -25.36 16.88 2.34
N GLN A 228 -26.48 17.10 3.02
CA GLN A 228 -27.22 18.35 3.00
C GLN A 228 -26.97 19.11 4.30
N ASN A 229 -26.35 20.29 4.21
CA ASN A 229 -26.25 21.17 5.37
C ASN A 229 -27.62 21.81 5.66
N LYS A 230 -28.14 21.60 6.87
CA LYS A 230 -29.35 22.24 7.37
C LYS A 230 -29.01 23.56 8.06
N ASN A 231 -28.30 23.46 9.18
CA ASN A 231 -28.16 24.55 10.15
C ASN A 231 -26.70 24.92 10.48
N ARG A 232 -25.69 24.24 9.92
CA ARG A 232 -24.28 24.62 10.18
C ARG A 232 -23.94 25.95 9.54
N ASN A 233 -23.04 26.68 10.17
CA ASN A 233 -22.52 27.93 9.64
C ASN A 233 -21.76 27.67 8.33
N VAL A 234 -21.96 28.52 7.32
CA VAL A 234 -21.31 28.42 6.01
C VAL A 234 -19.78 28.49 6.13
N THR A 235 -19.25 29.25 7.09
CA THR A 235 -17.80 29.33 7.32
C THR A 235 -17.22 28.01 7.82
N GLU A 236 -17.92 27.35 8.75
CA GLU A 236 -17.54 26.05 9.30
C GLU A 236 -17.57 24.96 8.22
N VAL A 237 -18.62 24.94 7.40
CA VAL A 237 -18.74 24.00 6.27
C VAL A 237 -17.63 24.22 5.24
N LYS A 238 -17.32 25.48 4.90
CA LYS A 238 -16.20 25.78 3.99
C LYS A 238 -14.87 25.32 4.54
N ALA A 239 -14.64 25.51 5.84
CA ALA A 239 -13.43 25.02 6.48
C ALA A 239 -13.37 23.47 6.45
N GLU A 240 -14.46 22.79 6.78
CA GLU A 240 -14.58 21.32 6.67
C GLU A 240 -14.28 20.81 5.25
N VAL A 241 -14.86 21.45 4.23
CA VAL A 241 -14.59 21.12 2.82
C VAL A 241 -13.11 21.25 2.47
N ASN A 242 -12.40 22.23 3.02
CA ASN A 242 -10.95 22.37 2.80
C ASN A 242 -10.19 21.16 3.34
N TRP A 243 -10.53 20.73 4.56
CA TRP A 243 -9.89 19.58 5.19
C TRP A 243 -10.23 18.26 4.50
N LEU A 244 -11.47 18.08 4.06
CA LEU A 244 -11.87 16.90 3.27
C LEU A 244 -11.12 16.81 1.94
N ILE A 245 -10.82 17.94 1.30
CA ILE A 245 -10.01 17.96 0.06
C ILE A 245 -8.55 17.61 0.33
N LEU A 246 -7.97 18.07 1.45
CA LEU A 246 -6.62 17.68 1.83
C LEU A 246 -6.55 16.19 2.19
N ALA A 247 -7.48 15.73 3.03
CA ALA A 247 -7.47 14.40 3.63
C ALA A 247 -7.90 13.27 2.68
N GLY A 248 -8.83 13.56 1.75
CA GLY A 248 -9.38 12.58 0.82
C GLY A 248 -8.47 12.25 -0.37
N SER A 249 -7.17 12.51 -0.30
CA SER A 249 -6.23 12.24 -1.40
C SER A 249 -5.10 11.31 -0.94
N ARG A 250 -4.89 10.23 -1.69
CA ARG A 250 -4.01 9.09 -1.39
C ARG A 250 -2.49 9.40 -1.33
N PHE A 251 -2.11 10.67 -1.24
CA PHE A 251 -0.71 11.11 -1.24
C PHE A 251 -0.06 10.98 0.14
N PHE A 252 -0.87 11.01 1.20
CA PHE A 252 -0.46 10.64 2.56
C PHE A 252 -1.12 9.30 2.92
N VAL A 253 -0.30 8.32 3.26
CA VAL A 253 -0.61 7.01 3.89
C VAL A 253 -2.09 6.76 4.24
N THR A 254 -2.77 5.85 3.51
CA THR A 254 -4.16 5.34 3.73
C THR A 254 -5.28 6.40 3.81
N GLU A 255 -6.42 6.16 3.14
CA GLU A 255 -7.57 7.07 3.09
C GLU A 255 -8.06 7.47 4.51
N LEU A 256 -7.69 8.67 4.99
CA LEU A 256 -8.06 9.18 6.32
C LEU A 256 -9.55 9.51 6.43
N VAL A 257 -10.15 9.89 5.31
CA VAL A 257 -11.58 10.14 5.09
C VAL A 257 -11.91 9.72 3.66
N GLU A 258 -13.19 9.58 3.35
CA GLU A 258 -13.65 9.27 2.00
C GLU A 258 -13.29 10.38 0.99
N ASP A 259 -13.03 9.97 -0.26
CA ASP A 259 -12.74 10.88 -1.37
C ASP A 259 -13.81 11.98 -1.45
N PHE A 260 -13.37 13.24 -1.50
CA PHE A 260 -14.27 14.39 -1.57
C PHE A 260 -14.59 14.76 -3.03
N GLY A 261 -15.89 14.81 -3.33
CA GLY A 261 -16.40 15.22 -4.63
C GLY A 261 -16.39 16.74 -4.78
N GLY A 262 -17.51 17.39 -4.52
CA GLY A 262 -17.64 18.84 -4.64
C GLY A 262 -18.66 19.44 -3.67
N TYR A 263 -18.47 20.71 -3.30
CA TYR A 263 -19.48 21.50 -2.56
C TYR A 263 -20.24 22.43 -3.49
N TRP A 264 -21.56 22.40 -3.38
CA TRP A 264 -22.54 23.13 -4.17
C TRP A 264 -23.25 24.13 -3.26
N ASP A 265 -22.73 25.36 -3.27
CA ASP A 265 -23.15 26.46 -2.40
C ASP A 265 -24.66 26.74 -2.57
N GLU A 266 -25.19 26.63 -3.79
CA GLU A 266 -26.57 26.94 -4.17
C GLU A 266 -27.58 25.98 -3.50
N TYR A 267 -27.19 24.72 -3.34
CA TYR A 267 -28.01 23.68 -2.72
C TYR A 267 -27.56 23.36 -1.29
N LYS A 268 -26.47 23.96 -0.80
CA LYS A 268 -25.83 23.60 0.47
C LYS A 268 -25.52 22.09 0.59
N ILE A 269 -25.13 21.48 -0.53
CA ILE A 269 -24.83 20.05 -0.65
C ILE A 269 -23.34 19.84 -0.88
N TRP A 270 -22.76 18.80 -0.28
CA TRP A 270 -21.49 18.23 -0.76
C TRP A 270 -21.60 16.73 -0.99
N THR A 271 -20.67 16.22 -1.80
CA THR A 271 -20.57 14.80 -2.12
C THR A 271 -19.28 14.19 -1.59
N GLN A 272 -19.38 12.97 -1.07
CA GLN A 272 -18.27 12.11 -0.70
C GLN A 272 -18.46 10.73 -1.33
N LYS A 273 -17.37 10.00 -1.52
CA LYS A 273 -17.45 8.61 -1.98
C LYS A 273 -18.10 7.77 -0.89
N TYR A 274 -19.11 6.98 -1.24
CA TYR A 274 -19.64 6.03 -0.27
C TYR A 274 -18.65 4.89 -0.09
N GLN A 275 -18.27 4.65 1.16
CA GLN A 275 -17.59 3.41 1.54
C GLN A 275 -18.38 2.73 2.65
N PRO A 276 -18.75 1.45 2.48
CA PRO A 276 -19.41 0.72 3.56
C PRO A 276 -18.47 0.61 4.76
N GLY A 277 -19.03 0.72 5.96
CA GLY A 277 -18.27 0.65 7.20
C GLY A 277 -19.16 0.97 8.40
N LEU A 278 -18.95 0.25 9.50
CA LEU A 278 -19.54 0.63 10.77
C LEU A 278 -18.49 1.36 11.58
N THR A 279 -18.91 2.40 12.29
CA THR A 279 -18.09 3.02 13.32
C THR A 279 -17.71 1.98 14.37
N VAL A 280 -16.58 2.15 15.04
CA VAL A 280 -16.14 1.23 16.11
C VAL A 280 -17.25 1.06 17.15
N ALA A 281 -17.95 2.14 17.51
CA ALA A 281 -19.08 2.10 18.43
C ALA A 281 -20.21 1.20 17.90
N ASN A 282 -20.62 1.36 16.64
CA ASN A 282 -21.70 0.57 16.05
C ASN A 282 -21.31 -0.89 15.84
N LEU A 283 -20.07 -1.16 15.43
CA LEU A 283 -19.53 -2.51 15.27
C LEU A 283 -19.55 -3.26 16.60
N PHE A 284 -19.04 -2.65 17.66
CA PHE A 284 -19.04 -3.24 18.99
C PHE A 284 -20.47 -3.43 19.50
N ASN A 285 -21.31 -2.39 19.42
CA ASN A 285 -22.72 -2.50 19.86
C ASN A 285 -23.45 -3.65 19.17
N ARG A 286 -23.28 -3.81 17.84
CA ARG A 286 -23.89 -4.89 17.06
C ARG A 286 -23.41 -6.27 17.50
N ASP A 287 -22.09 -6.46 17.58
CA ASP A 287 -21.50 -7.77 17.85
C ASP A 287 -21.76 -8.21 19.31
N PHE A 288 -21.64 -7.30 20.29
CA PHE A 288 -21.95 -7.58 21.68
C PHE A 288 -23.46 -7.82 21.93
N ARG A 289 -24.35 -7.19 21.17
CA ARG A 289 -25.80 -7.49 21.24
C ARG A 289 -26.14 -8.86 20.68
N LYS A 290 -25.41 -9.33 19.66
CA LYS A 290 -25.69 -10.60 18.98
C LYS A 290 -25.18 -11.80 19.78
N ASP A 291 -23.92 -11.75 20.22
CA ASP A 291 -23.29 -12.83 20.99
C ASP A 291 -22.17 -12.24 21.86
N VAL A 292 -22.47 -12.06 23.14
CA VAL A 292 -21.54 -11.44 24.10
C VAL A 292 -20.25 -12.25 24.21
N LYS A 293 -20.32 -13.58 24.43
CA LYS A 293 -19.13 -14.40 24.72
C LYS A 293 -18.16 -14.41 23.54
N ASN A 294 -18.68 -14.59 22.32
CA ASN A 294 -17.86 -14.59 21.12
C ASN A 294 -17.29 -13.18 20.84
N ALA A 295 -18.08 -12.13 21.04
CA ALA A 295 -17.60 -10.76 20.92
C ALA A 295 -16.47 -10.44 21.90
N GLU A 296 -16.58 -10.85 23.16
CA GLU A 296 -15.54 -10.67 24.17
C GLU A 296 -14.22 -11.32 23.76
N GLU A 297 -14.26 -12.59 23.35
CA GLU A 297 -13.05 -13.28 22.90
C GLU A 297 -12.47 -12.62 21.64
N LYS A 298 -13.31 -12.37 20.64
CA LYS A 298 -12.91 -11.72 19.38
C LYS A 298 -12.24 -10.37 19.62
N PHE A 299 -12.88 -9.48 20.38
CA PHE A 299 -12.36 -8.13 20.60
C PHE A 299 -11.24 -8.10 21.62
N TYR A 300 -11.12 -9.06 22.54
CA TYR A 300 -9.91 -9.17 23.37
C TYR A 300 -8.64 -9.31 22.52
N TYR A 301 -8.70 -10.11 21.45
CA TYR A 301 -7.57 -10.28 20.53
C TYR A 301 -7.41 -9.13 19.54
N LEU A 302 -8.51 -8.55 19.05
CA LEU A 302 -8.48 -7.45 18.08
C LEU A 302 -8.29 -6.07 18.70
N TRP A 303 -8.54 -5.86 20.00
CA TRP A 303 -8.46 -4.54 20.61
C TRP A 303 -7.10 -3.84 20.38
N PRO A 304 -5.95 -4.53 20.49
CA PRO A 304 -4.67 -3.97 20.04
C PRO A 304 -4.66 -3.40 18.61
N PHE A 305 -5.34 -4.06 17.67
CA PHE A 305 -5.47 -3.60 16.28
C PHE A 305 -6.31 -2.33 16.18
N PHE A 306 -7.41 -2.22 16.93
CA PHE A 306 -8.23 -1.01 16.99
C PHE A 306 -7.45 0.17 17.59
N ILE A 307 -6.72 -0.05 18.68
CA ILE A 307 -5.90 1.01 19.30
C ILE A 307 -4.82 1.49 18.33
N TRP A 308 -4.07 0.56 17.73
CA TRP A 308 -2.95 0.87 16.84
C TRP A 308 -3.43 1.66 15.60
N ASN A 309 -4.50 1.18 14.95
CA ASN A 309 -5.05 1.87 13.78
C ASN A 309 -5.70 3.21 14.12
N GLY A 310 -6.44 3.29 15.23
CA GLY A 310 -7.02 4.55 15.68
C GLY A 310 -5.94 5.60 15.98
N ALA A 311 -4.86 5.19 16.65
CA ALA A 311 -3.73 6.06 16.93
C ALA A 311 -3.03 6.50 15.63
N ALA A 312 -2.77 5.56 14.71
CA ALA A 312 -2.15 5.88 13.42
C ALA A 312 -2.99 6.87 12.60
N ALA A 313 -4.31 6.67 12.51
CA ALA A 313 -5.20 7.59 11.81
C ALA A 313 -5.25 8.97 12.47
N TYR A 314 -5.28 9.02 13.80
CA TYR A 314 -5.27 10.26 14.56
C TYR A 314 -3.98 11.08 14.33
N ILE A 315 -2.82 10.41 14.33
CA ILE A 315 -1.53 11.04 14.02
C ILE A 315 -1.44 11.44 12.55
N ASN A 316 -1.89 10.60 11.62
CA ASN A 316 -1.91 10.92 10.20
C ASN A 316 -2.72 12.20 9.91
N PHE A 317 -3.81 12.47 10.66
CA PHE A 317 -4.50 13.76 10.56
C PHE A 317 -3.63 14.93 11.03
N TRP A 318 -2.94 14.79 12.16
CA TRP A 318 -2.03 15.83 12.65
C TRP A 318 -0.92 16.13 11.63
N ARG A 319 -0.30 15.09 11.06
CA ARG A 319 0.68 15.19 9.97
C ARG A 319 0.12 15.86 8.73
N LEU A 320 -1.10 15.49 8.32
CA LEU A 320 -1.78 16.11 7.18
C LEU A 320 -1.93 17.62 7.34
N THR A 321 -2.09 18.10 8.59
CA THR A 321 -2.23 19.53 8.90
C THR A 321 -0.89 20.25 9.05
N SER A 322 0.21 19.64 8.58
CA SER A 322 1.57 20.12 8.83
C SER A 322 1.84 20.34 10.32
N GLU A 323 1.34 19.41 11.16
CA GLU A 323 1.54 19.37 12.60
C GLU A 323 0.84 20.50 13.41
N ARG A 324 -0.09 21.23 12.78
CA ARG A 324 -0.74 22.40 13.39
C ARG A 324 -2.02 22.08 14.14
N MET A 325 -2.76 21.06 13.72
CA MET A 325 -4.11 20.78 14.20
C MET A 325 -4.23 19.33 14.67
N GLN A 326 -5.16 19.10 15.59
CA GLN A 326 -5.54 17.77 16.05
C GLN A 326 -7.06 17.62 16.12
N ILE A 327 -7.56 16.40 15.99
CA ILE A 327 -9.00 16.12 16.11
C ILE A 327 -9.41 16.20 17.57
N THR A 328 -10.40 17.03 17.89
CA THR A 328 -10.91 17.15 19.26
C THR A 328 -11.80 15.96 19.64
N ASN A 329 -12.45 15.28 18.70
CA ASN A 329 -13.30 14.13 18.95
C ASN A 329 -12.83 12.85 18.23
N PRO A 330 -11.81 12.14 18.75
CA PRO A 330 -11.35 10.86 18.18
C PRO A 330 -12.15 9.66 18.71
N SER A 331 -13.40 9.84 19.12
CA SER A 331 -14.19 8.79 19.78
C SER A 331 -14.51 7.60 18.84
N ALA A 332 -14.99 6.51 19.44
CA ALA A 332 -15.38 5.30 18.70
C ALA A 332 -16.57 5.52 17.74
N GLU A 333 -17.31 6.62 17.88
CA GLU A 333 -18.38 7.00 16.95
C GLU A 333 -17.84 7.73 15.71
N ASN A 334 -16.65 8.31 15.81
CA ASN A 334 -16.03 9.06 14.72
C ASN A 334 -14.96 8.26 13.96
N LEU A 335 -14.68 7.01 14.36
CA LEU A 335 -13.68 6.15 13.72
C LEU A 335 -14.35 4.92 13.11
N ILE A 336 -13.97 4.60 11.88
CA ILE A 336 -14.26 3.34 11.19
C ILE A 336 -12.95 2.57 11.09
N ILE A 337 -12.90 1.40 11.71
CA ILE A 337 -11.74 0.50 11.67
C ILE A 337 -12.22 -0.85 11.13
N PRO A 338 -11.51 -1.47 10.17
CA PRO A 338 -11.87 -2.78 9.65
C PRO A 338 -12.03 -3.85 10.74
N SER A 339 -12.94 -4.80 10.53
CA SER A 339 -13.23 -5.84 11.52
C SER A 339 -12.19 -6.95 11.60
N HIS A 340 -11.25 -6.99 10.65
CA HIS A 340 -10.18 -7.97 10.60
C HIS A 340 -8.81 -7.30 10.52
N ASP A 341 -7.83 -7.92 11.16
CA ASP A 341 -6.49 -7.37 11.40
C ASP A 341 -5.56 -7.38 10.17
N TYR A 342 -5.97 -8.03 9.08
CA TYR A 342 -5.32 -7.99 7.76
C TYR A 342 -5.95 -6.98 6.80
N GLN A 343 -7.07 -6.36 7.17
CA GLN A 343 -7.74 -5.37 6.34
C GLN A 343 -7.14 -3.96 6.56
N LEU A 344 -7.22 -3.15 5.51
CA LEU A 344 -6.81 -1.75 5.50
C LEU A 344 -8.06 -0.84 5.38
N GLY A 345 -7.88 0.47 5.54
CA GLY A 345 -8.96 1.45 5.35
C GLY A 345 -9.54 2.01 6.66
N THR A 346 -8.69 2.26 7.66
CA THR A 346 -9.08 3.02 8.84
C THR A 346 -9.30 4.48 8.48
N ARG A 347 -10.46 5.05 8.86
CA ARG A 347 -10.85 6.41 8.50
C ARG A 347 -11.72 7.08 9.57
N PHE A 348 -11.80 8.40 9.52
CA PHE A 348 -12.74 9.20 10.30
C PHE A 348 -14.06 9.37 9.57
N VAL A 349 -15.15 9.49 10.33
CA VAL A 349 -16.48 9.87 9.80
C VAL A 349 -16.53 11.38 9.54
N SER A 350 -15.92 12.17 10.42
CA SER A 350 -15.89 13.62 10.36
C SER A 350 -14.59 14.20 10.91
N LEU A 351 -14.14 15.31 10.29
CA LEU A 351 -12.98 16.11 10.71
C LEU A 351 -13.40 17.51 11.22
N SER A 352 -14.69 17.70 11.55
CA SER A 352 -15.23 19.01 11.93
C SER A 352 -14.67 19.49 13.27
N ASP A 353 -14.63 18.61 14.27
CA ASP A 353 -14.15 18.93 15.63
C ASP A 353 -12.62 18.90 15.68
N ARG A 354 -11.99 20.07 15.67
CA ARG A 354 -10.54 20.23 15.71
C ARG A 354 -10.10 21.39 16.58
N SER A 355 -8.88 21.29 17.07
CA SER A 355 -8.22 22.31 17.87
C SER A 355 -6.76 22.41 17.47
N GLU A 356 -6.13 23.55 17.74
CA GLU A 356 -4.69 23.72 17.55
C GLU A 356 -3.90 22.69 18.36
N PHE A 357 -2.79 22.26 17.80
CA PHE A 357 -1.80 21.46 18.49
C PHE A 357 -1.07 22.35 19.52
N THR A 358 -1.03 21.89 20.77
CA THR A 358 -0.40 22.64 21.86
C THR A 358 0.81 21.93 22.46
N SER A 359 0.77 20.60 22.53
CA SER A 359 1.82 19.76 23.10
C SER A 359 1.56 18.29 22.76
N PHE A 360 2.60 17.46 22.79
CA PHE A 360 2.45 16.01 22.58
C PHE A 360 1.63 15.36 23.70
N THR A 361 1.75 15.88 24.91
CA THR A 361 0.95 15.48 26.07
C THR A 361 -0.53 15.64 25.79
N ASN A 362 -0.94 16.82 25.32
CA ASN A 362 -2.33 17.06 24.96
C ASN A 362 -2.78 16.15 23.81
N LEU A 363 -1.95 15.99 22.76
CA LEU A 363 -2.24 15.12 21.62
C LEU A 363 -2.52 13.67 22.03
N PHE A 364 -1.60 13.06 22.78
CA PHE A 364 -1.71 11.66 23.18
C PHE A 364 -2.81 11.42 24.22
N PHE A 365 -2.96 12.32 25.20
CA PHE A 365 -4.02 12.17 26.19
C PHE A 365 -5.40 12.40 25.59
N ASN A 366 -5.56 13.31 24.63
CA ASN A 366 -6.85 13.50 23.95
C ASN A 366 -7.32 12.21 23.27
N PHE A 367 -6.43 11.51 22.55
CA PHE A 367 -6.76 10.19 21.97
C PHE A 367 -7.04 9.14 23.06
N TYR A 368 -6.17 9.02 24.06
CA TYR A 368 -6.33 8.04 25.14
C TYR A 368 -7.66 8.22 25.91
N GLU A 369 -8.00 9.45 26.28
CA GLU A 369 -9.14 9.74 27.14
C GLU A 369 -10.48 9.73 26.38
N LYS A 370 -10.49 10.04 25.08
CA LYS A 370 -11.74 10.09 24.28
C LYS A 370 -12.01 8.84 23.46
N PHE A 371 -10.99 8.06 23.12
CA PHE A 371 -11.16 6.80 22.39
C PHE A 371 -11.02 5.58 23.30
N ILE A 372 -9.90 5.47 24.02
CA ILE A 372 -9.54 4.24 24.74
C ILE A 372 -10.39 4.08 26.00
N VAL A 373 -10.36 5.08 26.88
CA VAL A 373 -11.03 5.01 28.19
C VAL A 373 -12.53 4.72 28.07
N PRO A 374 -13.31 5.39 27.20
CA PRO A 374 -14.74 5.14 27.09
C PRO A 374 -15.05 3.72 26.58
N VAL A 375 -14.27 3.22 25.63
CA VAL A 375 -14.46 1.87 25.07
C VAL A 375 -14.09 0.79 26.10
N GLU A 376 -12.95 0.92 26.78
CA GLU A 376 -12.55 -0.02 27.85
C GLU A 376 -13.49 0.03 29.07
N THR A 377 -14.09 1.19 29.36
CA THR A 377 -15.08 1.32 30.44
C THR A 377 -16.38 0.63 30.08
N LYS A 378 -16.84 0.78 28.83
CA LYS A 378 -18.07 0.15 28.33
C LYS A 378 -17.91 -1.37 28.14
N TYR A 379 -16.72 -1.83 27.76
CA TYR A 379 -16.42 -3.24 27.50
C TYR A 379 -15.16 -3.70 28.26
N PRO A 380 -15.21 -3.90 29.60
CA PRO A 380 -14.01 -4.18 30.40
C PRO A 380 -13.24 -5.44 30.00
N SER A 381 -13.93 -6.46 29.47
CA SER A 381 -13.37 -7.77 29.10
C SER A 381 -12.40 -7.72 27.92
N ILE A 382 -12.43 -6.68 27.08
CA ILE A 382 -11.52 -6.57 25.93
C ILE A 382 -10.12 -6.05 26.33
N LYS A 383 -9.99 -5.50 27.54
CA LYS A 383 -8.79 -4.80 27.97
C LYS A 383 -7.59 -5.75 28.02
N ARG A 384 -6.54 -5.43 27.26
CA ARG A 384 -5.35 -6.27 27.10
C ARG A 384 -4.08 -5.56 27.52
N GLY A 385 -3.94 -5.36 28.82
CA GLY A 385 -2.80 -4.65 29.43
C GLY A 385 -2.88 -3.14 29.18
N SER A 386 -1.72 -2.49 29.05
CA SER A 386 -1.66 -1.04 28.83
C SER A 386 -1.85 -0.70 27.35
N ALA A 387 -2.83 0.16 27.04
CA ALA A 387 -3.09 0.65 25.69
C ALA A 387 -1.89 1.41 25.08
N TRP A 388 -1.05 2.03 25.90
CA TRP A 388 0.18 2.72 25.47
C TRP A 388 1.12 1.83 24.66
N LYS A 389 1.09 0.51 24.90
CA LYS A 389 1.85 -0.48 24.10
C LYS A 389 1.44 -0.52 22.63
N TYR A 390 0.27 0.02 22.28
CA TYR A 390 -0.27 0.05 20.93
C TYR A 390 -0.45 1.47 20.40
N ILE A 391 -0.53 2.48 21.28
CA ILE A 391 -0.50 3.90 20.88
C ILE A 391 0.87 4.29 20.32
N PHE A 392 1.98 3.95 21.00
CA PHE A 392 3.32 4.32 20.52
C PHE A 392 3.67 3.72 19.16
N PRO A 393 3.42 2.42 18.92
CA PRO A 393 3.57 1.86 17.57
C PRO A 393 2.62 2.49 16.54
N GLY A 394 1.43 2.97 16.96
CA GLY A 394 0.53 3.72 16.09
C GLY A 394 1.14 5.01 15.56
N LEU A 395 1.85 5.77 16.40
CA LEU A 395 2.64 6.93 15.99
C LEU A 395 3.73 6.53 14.99
N ILE A 396 4.55 5.51 15.31
CA ILE A 396 5.62 5.05 14.42
C ILE A 396 5.05 4.60 13.05
N ASN A 397 3.87 3.97 13.04
CA ASN A 397 3.20 3.56 11.81
C ASN A 397 2.80 4.74 10.91
N ALA A 398 2.48 5.89 11.49
CA ALA A 398 2.07 7.10 10.79
C ALA A 398 3.26 7.97 10.33
N GLU A 399 4.27 8.13 11.19
CA GLU A 399 5.41 9.03 10.95
C GLU A 399 6.60 8.34 10.30
N GLY A 400 6.81 7.06 10.57
CA GLY A 400 8.08 6.38 10.32
C GLY A 400 8.90 6.20 11.59
N GLU A 401 9.94 5.37 11.50
CA GLU A 401 10.75 4.97 12.66
C GLU A 401 11.59 6.12 13.22
N SER A 402 12.29 6.87 12.36
CA SER A 402 13.17 7.97 12.77
C SER A 402 12.38 9.11 13.41
N GLU A 403 11.44 9.69 12.67
CA GLU A 403 10.62 10.83 13.07
C GLU A 403 9.74 10.46 14.27
N GLY A 404 9.12 9.27 14.25
CA GLY A 404 8.29 8.80 15.34
C GLY A 404 9.08 8.60 16.64
N VAL A 405 10.32 8.12 16.60
CA VAL A 405 11.18 8.00 17.79
C VAL A 405 11.51 9.39 18.36
N GLU A 406 11.78 10.38 17.53
CA GLU A 406 12.03 11.75 17.99
C GLU A 406 10.80 12.37 18.65
N ILE A 407 9.62 12.22 18.07
CA ILE A 407 8.36 12.68 18.67
C ILE A 407 8.12 12.01 20.04
N LEU A 408 8.37 10.71 20.14
CA LEU A 408 8.27 9.99 21.42
C LEU A 408 9.27 10.49 22.47
N LYS A 409 10.49 10.88 22.08
CA LYS A 409 11.45 11.50 22.99
C LYS A 409 10.98 12.89 23.45
N LEU A 410 10.37 13.68 22.58
CA LEU A 410 9.77 14.98 22.95
C LEU A 410 8.61 14.79 23.93
N PHE A 411 7.72 13.82 23.67
CA PHE A 411 6.67 13.45 24.61
C PHE A 411 7.22 12.98 25.96
N LEU A 412 8.32 12.21 25.96
CA LEU A 412 9.01 11.79 27.20
C LEU A 412 9.53 13.00 28.01
N ILE A 413 10.05 14.04 27.34
CA ILE A 413 10.50 15.27 28.00
C ILE A 413 9.33 16.00 28.63
N GLU A 414 8.20 16.12 27.92
CA GLU A 414 6.99 16.75 28.46
C GLU A 414 6.43 15.99 29.67
N LEU A 415 6.34 14.66 29.61
CA LEU A 415 5.85 13.83 30.72
C LEU A 415 6.68 13.98 31.99
N LYS A 416 7.99 14.22 31.87
CA LYS A 416 8.90 14.42 33.02
C LYS A 416 8.69 15.75 33.74
N LYS A 417 7.93 16.70 33.17
CA LYS A 417 7.61 17.97 33.83
C LYS A 417 6.64 17.81 34.99
N ASP A 418 5.82 16.76 34.98
CA ASP A 418 4.87 16.42 36.04
C ASP A 418 5.13 15.00 36.58
N ASP A 419 5.45 14.90 37.86
CA ASP A 419 5.84 13.64 38.51
C ASP A 419 4.66 12.85 39.12
N SER A 420 3.53 12.83 38.39
CA SER A 420 2.35 12.07 38.80
C SER A 420 2.53 10.55 38.60
N GLU A 421 1.85 9.74 39.42
CA GLU A 421 1.92 8.27 39.32
C GLU A 421 1.47 7.77 37.93
N LYS A 422 0.49 8.45 37.32
CA LYS A 422 0.03 8.22 35.94
C LYS A 422 1.19 8.35 34.96
N ASN A 423 1.94 9.45 35.03
CA ASN A 423 3.06 9.74 34.13
C ASN A 423 4.21 8.76 34.33
N ARG A 424 4.56 8.40 35.58
CA ARG A 424 5.61 7.41 35.86
C ARG A 424 5.35 6.06 35.17
N LYS A 425 4.09 5.58 35.20
CA LYS A 425 3.70 4.34 34.51
C LYS A 425 3.86 4.43 32.99
N ILE A 426 3.49 5.58 32.40
CA ILE A 426 3.62 5.83 30.95
C ILE A 426 5.10 5.92 30.55
N ILE A 427 5.89 6.70 31.30
CA ILE A 427 7.34 6.84 31.12
C ILE A 427 8.02 5.47 31.14
N PHE A 428 7.65 4.59 32.07
CA PHE A 428 8.20 3.24 32.12
C PHE A 428 7.89 2.43 30.85
N GLN A 429 6.65 2.46 30.36
CA GLN A 429 6.28 1.77 29.11
C GLN A 429 7.00 2.38 27.90
N LEU A 430 7.11 3.71 27.86
CA LEU A 430 7.75 4.45 26.78
C LEU A 430 9.25 4.14 26.70
N ASN A 431 9.96 4.17 27.83
CA ASN A 431 11.38 3.79 27.88
C ASN A 431 11.59 2.32 27.47
N LYS A 432 10.69 1.41 27.88
CA LYS A 432 10.74 0.02 27.46
C LYS A 432 10.55 -0.12 25.94
N PHE A 433 9.64 0.65 25.36
CA PHE A 433 9.38 0.66 23.93
C PHE A 433 10.56 1.22 23.13
N LEU A 434 11.07 2.39 23.52
CA LEU A 434 12.23 3.02 22.88
C LEU A 434 13.49 2.15 22.95
N LYS A 435 13.72 1.50 24.11
CA LYS A 435 14.81 0.52 24.25
C LYS A 435 14.61 -0.67 23.30
N ASN A 436 13.39 -1.19 23.18
CA ASN A 436 13.12 -2.31 22.29
C ASN A 436 13.34 -1.94 20.81
N ILE A 437 12.94 -0.75 20.38
CA ILE A 437 13.23 -0.26 19.02
C ILE A 437 14.73 -0.18 18.82
N LYS A 438 15.47 0.43 19.75
CA LYS A 438 16.92 0.55 19.65
C LYS A 438 17.63 -0.82 19.57
N ASP A 439 17.20 -1.78 20.39
CA ASP A 439 17.89 -3.07 20.52
C ASP A 439 17.48 -4.07 19.42
N ASN A 440 16.27 -3.95 18.86
CA ASN A 440 15.66 -4.96 18.01
C ASN A 440 15.07 -4.42 16.70
N GLY A 441 15.08 -3.11 16.44
CA GLY A 441 14.33 -2.46 15.37
C GLY A 441 12.82 -2.47 15.59
N TYR A 442 12.10 -1.58 14.91
CA TYR A 442 10.64 -1.56 14.92
C TYR A 442 10.02 -2.83 14.28
N ILE A 443 8.81 -3.21 14.70
CA ILE A 443 8.03 -4.28 14.07
C ILE A 443 6.80 -3.64 13.43
N PRO A 444 6.70 -3.64 12.08
CA PRO A 444 5.54 -3.07 11.40
C PRO A 444 4.23 -3.77 11.79
N LYS A 445 3.13 -3.03 11.70
CA LYS A 445 1.78 -3.47 12.10
C LYS A 445 1.41 -4.81 11.46
N GLN A 446 1.56 -4.94 10.14
CA GLN A 446 1.22 -6.17 9.40
C GLN A 446 1.96 -7.39 9.96
N LEU A 447 3.28 -7.26 10.14
CA LEU A 447 4.12 -8.31 10.68
C LEU A 447 3.74 -8.65 12.14
N TYR A 448 3.50 -7.64 12.98
CA TYR A 448 3.07 -7.85 14.36
C TYR A 448 1.79 -8.69 14.45
N PHE A 449 0.76 -8.34 13.68
CA PHE A 449 -0.52 -9.06 13.71
C PHE A 449 -0.42 -10.44 13.05
N ALA A 450 0.36 -10.61 11.99
CA ALA A 450 0.67 -11.92 11.43
C ALA A 450 1.31 -12.85 12.48
N ILE A 451 2.33 -12.37 13.21
CA ILE A 451 2.97 -13.11 14.32
C ILE A 451 1.93 -13.48 15.39
N LYS A 452 1.12 -12.52 15.85
CA LYS A 452 0.12 -12.79 16.91
C LYS A 452 -0.93 -13.79 16.47
N ARG A 453 -1.31 -13.76 15.19
CA ARG A 453 -2.28 -14.71 14.63
C ARG A 453 -1.70 -16.11 14.53
N PHE A 454 -0.47 -16.24 14.04
CA PHE A 454 0.24 -17.53 14.05
C PHE A 454 0.34 -18.11 15.46
N VAL A 455 0.82 -17.31 16.42
CA VAL A 455 0.98 -17.75 17.82
C VAL A 455 -0.36 -18.15 18.45
N ARG A 456 -1.46 -17.44 18.14
CA ARG A 456 -2.80 -17.84 18.61
C ARG A 456 -3.23 -19.16 17.99
N TRP A 457 -3.10 -19.31 16.67
CA TRP A 457 -3.44 -20.54 15.97
C TRP A 457 -2.62 -21.72 16.50
N ASN A 458 -1.31 -21.56 16.69
CA ASN A 458 -0.43 -22.61 17.18
C ASN A 458 -0.75 -23.03 18.62
N LYS A 459 -1.26 -22.10 19.45
CA LYS A 459 -1.76 -22.44 20.80
C LYS A 459 -3.05 -23.26 20.77
N LEU A 460 -3.92 -23.00 19.79
CA LEU A 460 -5.17 -23.76 19.60
C LEU A 460 -4.92 -25.11 18.92
N ASN A 461 -3.85 -25.22 18.14
CA ASN A 461 -3.42 -26.42 17.43
C ASN A 461 -1.99 -26.81 17.85
N ASN A 462 -1.81 -27.13 19.13
CA ASN A 462 -0.51 -27.37 19.75
C ASN A 462 0.23 -28.61 19.20
N GLU A 463 -0.49 -29.55 18.60
CA GLU A 463 0.06 -30.75 17.94
C GLU A 463 0.23 -30.58 16.42
N ALA A 464 0.16 -29.34 15.92
CA ALA A 464 0.34 -29.06 14.49
C ALA A 464 1.69 -29.60 13.98
N SER A 465 1.65 -30.41 12.93
CA SER A 465 2.86 -30.89 12.24
C SER A 465 3.67 -29.74 11.65
N MET A 466 4.96 -29.99 11.38
CA MET A 466 5.84 -29.00 10.74
C MET A 466 5.29 -28.53 9.38
N GLY A 467 4.70 -29.44 8.60
CA GLY A 467 4.03 -29.11 7.34
C GLY A 467 2.81 -28.20 7.54
N ALA A 468 1.95 -28.46 8.53
CA ALA A 468 0.81 -27.60 8.84
C ALA A 468 1.26 -26.20 9.30
N GLN A 469 2.32 -26.12 10.13
CA GLN A 469 2.93 -24.86 10.54
C GLN A 469 3.50 -24.07 9.34
N ALA A 470 4.21 -24.74 8.41
CA ALA A 470 4.70 -24.10 7.19
C ALA A 470 3.58 -23.61 6.27
N GLN A 471 2.49 -24.37 6.15
CA GLN A 471 1.31 -23.94 5.38
C GLN A 471 0.68 -22.69 5.99
N MET A 472 0.50 -22.66 7.31
CA MET A 472 -0.03 -21.48 8.02
C MET A 472 0.90 -20.27 7.89
N LEU A 473 2.23 -20.47 7.94
CA LEU A 473 3.17 -19.37 7.67
C LEU A 473 2.96 -18.78 6.28
N ASN A 474 2.87 -19.61 5.24
CA ASN A 474 2.66 -19.14 3.88
C ASN A 474 1.31 -18.42 3.71
N GLU A 475 0.22 -18.98 4.26
CA GLU A 475 -1.11 -18.36 4.24
C GLU A 475 -1.10 -16.97 4.89
N LEU A 476 -0.47 -16.83 6.06
CA LEU A 476 -0.38 -15.54 6.75
C LEU A 476 0.56 -14.56 6.03
N TYR A 477 1.63 -15.07 5.42
CA TYR A 477 2.55 -14.26 4.65
C TYR A 477 1.85 -13.62 3.44
N ASP A 478 0.97 -14.35 2.77
CA ASP A 478 0.13 -13.85 1.68
C ASP A 478 -1.01 -12.95 2.20
N THR A 479 -1.73 -13.38 3.23
CA THR A 479 -2.90 -12.67 3.79
C THR A 479 -2.55 -11.28 4.30
N TYR A 480 -1.38 -11.12 4.92
CA TYR A 480 -0.87 -9.83 5.41
C TYR A 480 0.01 -9.11 4.39
N ASN A 481 0.16 -9.66 3.18
CA ASN A 481 0.96 -9.15 2.09
C ASN A 481 2.40 -8.79 2.51
N LEU A 482 3.05 -9.72 3.21
CA LEU A 482 4.39 -9.51 3.78
C LEU A 482 5.47 -9.38 2.68
N VAL A 483 5.22 -9.87 1.47
CA VAL A 483 6.07 -9.66 0.28
C VAL A 483 6.28 -8.18 0.00
N GLU A 484 5.21 -7.38 0.03
CA GLU A 484 5.32 -5.94 -0.22
C GLU A 484 6.01 -5.22 0.95
N LEU A 485 5.89 -5.76 2.17
CA LEU A 485 6.55 -5.21 3.34
C LEU A 485 8.08 -5.39 3.28
N GLU A 486 8.59 -6.47 2.68
CA GLU A 486 10.03 -6.72 2.51
C GLU A 486 10.76 -5.66 1.70
N LYS A 487 10.06 -4.94 0.81
CA LYS A 487 10.64 -3.84 0.04
C LYS A 487 11.08 -2.67 0.92
N TYR A 488 10.44 -2.51 2.08
CA TYR A 488 10.70 -1.43 3.04
C TYR A 488 11.34 -1.94 4.34
N TYR A 489 11.16 -3.22 4.66
CA TYR A 489 11.68 -3.89 5.85
C TYR A 489 12.27 -5.25 5.45
N PRO A 490 13.52 -5.30 4.95
CA PRO A 490 14.14 -6.51 4.39
C PRO A 490 14.19 -7.70 5.36
N GLU A 491 14.15 -7.45 6.66
CA GLU A 491 14.18 -8.47 7.71
C GLU A 491 12.83 -9.17 7.95
N THR A 492 11.77 -8.76 7.27
CA THR A 492 10.38 -9.19 7.55
C THR A 492 10.22 -10.70 7.66
N ARG A 493 10.71 -11.50 6.70
CA ARG A 493 10.58 -12.97 6.75
C ARG A 493 11.40 -13.60 7.86
N THR A 494 12.66 -13.21 8.02
CA THR A 494 13.53 -13.72 9.10
C THR A 494 12.91 -13.44 10.46
N ARG A 495 12.40 -12.21 10.66
CA ARG A 495 11.73 -11.78 11.88
C ARG A 495 10.40 -12.50 12.09
N PHE A 496 9.64 -12.77 11.02
CA PHE A 496 8.42 -13.57 11.09
C PHE A 496 8.72 -14.98 11.60
N TYR A 497 9.71 -15.66 11.02
CA TYR A 497 10.14 -17.01 11.43
C TYR A 497 10.66 -17.02 12.88
N LEU A 498 11.49 -16.04 13.25
CA LEU A 498 12.06 -15.88 14.59
C LEU A 498 10.98 -15.84 15.69
N HIS A 499 9.90 -15.10 15.44
CA HIS A 499 8.82 -14.91 16.42
C HIS A 499 7.65 -15.89 16.27
N THR A 500 7.79 -16.91 15.42
CA THR A 500 6.77 -17.94 15.20
C THR A 500 7.35 -19.33 15.43
N VAL A 501 7.90 -19.95 14.39
CA VAL A 501 8.35 -21.34 14.41
C VAL A 501 9.64 -21.55 15.19
N PHE A 502 10.45 -20.50 15.34
CA PHE A 502 11.66 -20.49 16.16
C PHE A 502 11.46 -19.89 17.56
N ASP A 503 10.25 -19.52 17.98
CA ASP A 503 10.04 -18.87 19.29
C ASP A 503 10.49 -19.78 20.46
N ASP A 504 10.23 -21.09 20.32
CA ASP A 504 10.61 -22.13 21.29
C ASP A 504 12.03 -22.69 21.10
N SER A 505 12.79 -22.21 20.11
CA SER A 505 14.19 -22.61 19.91
C SER A 505 15.09 -22.16 21.06
N ASN A 506 16.27 -22.76 21.15
CA ASN A 506 17.25 -22.41 22.15
C ASN A 506 17.72 -20.94 22.00
N ASN A 507 18.17 -20.33 23.10
CA ASN A 507 18.50 -18.90 23.10
C ASN A 507 19.73 -18.55 22.25
N GLU A 508 20.67 -19.48 22.10
CA GLU A 508 21.88 -19.28 21.31
C GLU A 508 21.53 -19.13 19.82
N PHE A 509 20.76 -20.08 19.28
CA PHE A 509 20.21 -20.06 17.94
C PHE A 509 19.35 -18.80 17.70
N LYS A 510 18.41 -18.49 18.60
CA LYS A 510 17.58 -17.28 18.49
C LYS A 510 18.41 -16.00 18.45
N ASN A 511 19.49 -15.92 19.23
CA ASN A 511 20.36 -14.76 19.22
C ASN A 511 21.07 -14.58 17.87
N ILE A 512 21.47 -15.67 17.22
CA ILE A 512 22.14 -15.60 15.91
C ILE A 512 21.16 -15.17 14.82
N VAL A 513 19.99 -15.80 14.76
CA VAL A 513 18.93 -15.40 13.82
C VAL A 513 18.53 -13.95 14.05
N LYS A 514 18.49 -13.50 15.31
CA LYS A 514 18.25 -12.09 15.66
C LYS A 514 19.36 -11.16 15.16
N GLN A 515 20.63 -11.53 15.24
CA GLN A 515 21.72 -10.72 14.67
C GLN A 515 21.55 -10.59 13.15
N ILE A 516 21.16 -11.66 12.46
CA ILE A 516 20.85 -11.60 11.03
C ILE A 516 19.69 -10.64 10.75
N CYS A 517 18.61 -10.70 11.54
CA CYS A 517 17.50 -9.74 11.43
C CYS A 517 17.97 -8.28 11.57
N LEU A 518 18.91 -8.00 12.48
CA LEU A 518 19.44 -6.64 12.68
C LEU A 518 20.30 -6.19 11.50
N LEU A 519 21.15 -7.08 10.96
CA LEU A 519 21.93 -6.78 9.76
C LEU A 519 21.04 -6.53 8.53
N GLN A 520 19.94 -7.29 8.39
CA GLN A 520 18.95 -7.07 7.34
C GLN A 520 18.20 -5.74 7.51
N HIS A 521 17.77 -5.44 8.73
CA HIS A 521 17.07 -4.20 9.06
C HIS A 521 17.91 -2.96 8.75
N ASP A 522 19.22 -3.01 9.06
CA ASP A 522 20.17 -1.94 8.78
C ASP A 522 20.67 -1.94 7.31
N GLU A 523 20.17 -2.83 6.45
CA GLU A 523 20.63 -3.03 5.06
C GLU A 523 22.14 -3.33 4.94
N LYS A 524 22.73 -3.95 5.96
CA LYS A 524 24.17 -4.26 6.06
C LYS A 524 24.54 -5.65 5.56
N ILE A 525 23.58 -6.42 5.04
CA ILE A 525 23.81 -7.77 4.55
C ILE A 525 23.11 -7.98 3.22
N THR A 526 23.85 -8.47 2.24
CA THR A 526 23.31 -8.87 0.93
C THR A 526 22.60 -10.21 1.03
N LYS A 527 21.78 -10.54 0.01
CA LYS A 527 21.10 -11.84 -0.06
C LYS A 527 22.09 -13.03 -0.10
N GLU A 528 23.21 -12.88 -0.78
CA GLU A 528 24.25 -13.92 -0.85
C GLU A 528 24.95 -14.12 0.50
N GLU A 529 25.26 -13.04 1.21
CA GLU A 529 25.81 -13.11 2.58
C GLU A 529 24.79 -13.72 3.55
N PHE A 530 23.51 -13.38 3.43
CA PHE A 530 22.45 -13.99 4.21
C PHE A 530 22.41 -15.52 4.01
N LEU A 531 22.43 -15.99 2.76
CA LEU A 531 22.44 -17.42 2.47
C LEU A 531 23.70 -18.12 3.00
N ARG A 532 24.86 -17.45 2.94
CA ARG A 532 26.11 -17.96 3.54
C ARG A 532 26.01 -18.05 5.06
N GLU A 533 25.44 -17.05 5.73
CA GLU A 533 25.24 -17.09 7.18
C GLU A 533 24.25 -18.19 7.59
N LEU A 534 23.15 -18.37 6.86
CA LEU A 534 22.22 -19.48 7.13
C LEU A 534 22.89 -20.85 6.93
N SER A 535 23.74 -20.96 5.91
CA SER A 535 24.57 -22.16 5.67
C SER A 535 25.53 -22.42 6.82
N ARG A 536 26.21 -21.38 7.30
CA ARG A 536 27.12 -21.45 8.45
C ARG A 536 26.39 -21.91 9.72
N ILE A 537 25.19 -21.39 9.98
CA ILE A 537 24.37 -21.79 11.14
C ILE A 537 24.07 -23.29 11.12
N GLN A 538 23.73 -23.85 9.96
CA GLN A 538 23.46 -25.28 9.83
C GLN A 538 24.70 -26.14 10.06
N ASN A 539 25.87 -25.64 9.68
CA ASN A 539 27.14 -26.37 9.78
C ASN A 539 27.75 -26.32 11.19
N GLU A 540 27.67 -25.17 11.86
CA GLU A 540 28.35 -24.92 13.13
C GLU A 540 27.49 -25.21 14.36
N PHE A 541 26.15 -25.30 14.19
CA PHE A 541 25.22 -25.51 15.30
C PHE A 541 24.52 -26.86 15.22
N THR A 542 24.37 -27.52 16.36
CA THR A 542 23.48 -28.68 16.51
C THR A 542 22.02 -28.23 16.52
N LEU A 543 21.37 -28.30 15.35
CA LEU A 543 19.97 -27.98 15.15
C LEU A 543 19.08 -29.22 15.30
N ASN A 544 17.86 -29.04 15.82
CA ASN A 544 16.85 -30.09 15.82
C ASN A 544 16.11 -30.19 14.47
N GLU A 545 15.32 -31.26 14.27
CA GLU A 545 14.59 -31.48 13.00
C GLU A 545 13.69 -30.30 12.60
N LYS A 546 13.03 -29.67 13.57
CA LYS A 546 12.15 -28.51 13.35
C LYS A 546 12.96 -27.29 12.89
N GLU A 547 14.08 -27.02 13.54
CA GLU A 547 14.99 -25.94 13.19
C GLU A 547 15.53 -26.12 11.76
N ILE A 548 16.00 -27.32 11.41
CA ILE A 548 16.47 -27.65 10.05
C ILE A 548 15.36 -27.43 9.03
N PHE A 549 14.15 -27.94 9.30
CA PHE A 549 13.00 -27.86 8.40
C PHE A 549 12.61 -26.41 8.07
N PHE A 550 12.56 -25.54 9.07
CA PHE A 550 12.18 -24.13 8.87
C PHE A 550 13.33 -23.26 8.41
N LEU A 551 14.57 -23.54 8.81
CA LEU A 551 15.74 -22.79 8.33
C LEU A 551 15.92 -22.98 6.82
N THR A 552 15.66 -24.19 6.33
CA THR A 552 15.64 -24.50 4.88
C THR A 552 14.62 -23.64 4.12
N ARG A 553 13.41 -23.48 4.66
CA ARG A 553 12.33 -22.66 4.05
C ARG A 553 12.51 -21.15 4.24
N LEU A 554 13.30 -20.76 5.24
CA LEU A 554 13.76 -19.39 5.38
C LEU A 554 14.76 -19.04 4.28
N SER A 555 15.70 -19.95 3.98
CA SER A 555 16.68 -19.78 2.89
C SER A 555 16.04 -19.81 1.50
N TYR A 556 15.03 -20.66 1.29
CA TYR A 556 14.41 -20.90 0.00
C TYR A 556 12.89 -20.73 0.06
N PRO A 557 12.39 -19.51 -0.16
CA PRO A 557 10.96 -19.21 -0.07
C PRO A 557 10.05 -20.00 -1.00
N HIS A 558 10.56 -20.51 -2.13
CA HIS A 558 9.76 -21.28 -3.09
C HIS A 558 9.35 -22.68 -2.60
N LEU A 559 10.00 -23.20 -1.56
CA LEU A 559 9.73 -24.54 -1.04
C LEU A 559 8.33 -24.62 -0.43
N LYS A 560 7.55 -25.61 -0.90
CA LYS A 560 6.21 -25.86 -0.38
C LYS A 560 6.27 -26.47 1.02
N PRO A 561 5.17 -26.38 1.80
CA PRO A 561 5.08 -27.03 3.10
C PRO A 561 5.32 -28.54 3.07
N SER A 562 4.94 -29.20 1.96
CA SER A 562 5.10 -30.64 1.74
C SER A 562 6.48 -31.06 1.20
N ASP A 563 7.30 -30.12 0.72
CA ASP A 563 8.52 -30.47 0.00
C ASP A 563 9.56 -31.08 0.95
N MET A 564 10.10 -32.24 0.57
CA MET A 564 11.23 -32.85 1.24
C MET A 564 12.53 -32.27 0.69
N ALA A 565 13.06 -31.28 1.40
CA ALA A 565 14.31 -30.62 1.07
C ALA A 565 15.32 -30.77 2.22
N SER A 566 16.57 -31.05 1.88
CA SER A 566 17.67 -31.17 2.83
C SER A 566 18.93 -30.55 2.25
N PHE A 567 19.86 -30.14 3.12
CA PHE A 567 21.19 -29.72 2.70
C PHE A 567 22.15 -30.92 2.71
N LEU A 568 23.04 -30.98 1.71
CA LEU A 568 24.20 -31.87 1.75
C LEU A 568 25.43 -31.06 2.18
N HIS A 569 26.11 -31.56 3.21
CA HIS A 569 27.35 -31.00 3.76
C HIS A 569 28.54 -31.38 2.88
N PHE A 570 29.43 -30.43 2.57
CA PHE A 570 30.74 -30.72 1.99
C PHE A 570 31.82 -29.89 2.65
N GLU A 571 32.86 -30.56 3.13
CA GLU A 571 34.17 -29.95 3.40
C GLU A 571 34.94 -29.91 2.08
N THR A 572 34.89 -28.77 1.40
CA THR A 572 35.84 -28.46 0.33
C THR A 572 36.57 -27.19 0.69
N GLU A 573 37.90 -27.20 0.58
CA GLU A 573 38.76 -26.03 0.76
C GLU A 573 38.29 -24.90 -0.18
N GLY A 574 37.65 -23.88 0.39
CA GLY A 574 37.46 -22.58 -0.25
C GLY A 574 36.05 -22.08 -0.45
N ASP A 575 34.99 -22.90 -0.34
CA ASP A 575 33.62 -22.37 -0.47
C ASP A 575 32.58 -23.18 0.34
N HIS A 576 32.09 -22.59 1.43
CA HIS A 576 31.07 -23.16 2.32
C HIS A 576 29.64 -22.89 1.80
N ALA A 577 29.39 -23.13 0.51
CA ALA A 577 28.06 -22.93 -0.06
C ALA A 577 27.17 -24.16 0.19
N ALA A 578 26.18 -24.06 1.06
CA ALA A 578 25.24 -25.15 1.29
C ALA A 578 24.42 -25.45 0.04
N ASN A 579 24.43 -26.70 -0.40
CA ASN A 579 23.79 -27.11 -1.64
C ASN A 579 22.39 -27.68 -1.37
N LEU A 580 21.35 -26.93 -1.75
CA LEU A 580 19.95 -27.35 -1.61
C LEU A 580 19.68 -28.59 -2.45
N VAL A 581 19.23 -29.65 -1.78
CA VAL A 581 18.72 -30.88 -2.39
C VAL A 581 17.20 -30.89 -2.28
N VAL A 582 16.53 -30.88 -3.43
CA VAL A 582 15.08 -31.06 -3.49
C VAL A 582 14.80 -32.50 -3.92
N THR A 583 13.97 -33.21 -3.15
CA THR A 583 13.50 -34.55 -3.49
C THR A 583 12.21 -34.42 -4.31
N VAL A 584 12.17 -35.07 -5.46
CA VAL A 584 11.05 -35.05 -6.39
C VAL A 584 10.76 -36.48 -6.82
N ASP A 585 9.48 -36.85 -6.93
CA ASP A 585 9.07 -38.13 -7.51
C ASP A 585 8.89 -38.00 -9.03
N ASP A 586 9.37 -38.99 -9.77
CA ASP A 586 9.11 -39.11 -11.20
C ASP A 586 7.65 -39.51 -11.47
N HIS A 587 7.21 -39.51 -12.74
CA HIS A 587 5.83 -39.89 -13.10
C HIS A 587 5.45 -41.34 -12.73
N GLU A 588 6.42 -42.17 -12.37
CA GLU A 588 6.23 -43.55 -11.94
C GLU A 588 6.31 -43.69 -10.40
N GLY A 589 6.49 -42.58 -9.66
CA GLY A 589 6.60 -42.56 -8.21
C GLY A 589 7.99 -42.90 -7.67
N ASN A 590 9.03 -42.91 -8.51
CA ASN A 590 10.41 -43.15 -8.05
C ASN A 590 11.07 -41.82 -7.63
N PRO A 591 11.67 -41.74 -6.45
CA PRO A 591 12.31 -40.51 -5.99
C PRO A 591 13.63 -40.25 -6.71
N PHE A 592 13.89 -38.97 -6.99
CA PHE A 592 15.18 -38.45 -7.44
C PHE A 592 15.44 -37.08 -6.82
N TYR A 593 16.69 -36.64 -6.90
CA TYR A 593 17.18 -35.44 -6.21
C TYR A 593 17.67 -34.39 -7.20
N ILE A 594 17.31 -33.13 -7.01
CA ILE A 594 17.80 -31.99 -7.81
C ILE A 594 18.71 -31.11 -6.95
N ARG A 595 19.95 -30.89 -7.40
CA ARG A 595 20.94 -30.03 -6.72
C ARG A 595 22.04 -29.51 -7.65
N LYS A 596 22.92 -28.61 -7.17
CA LYS A 596 24.18 -28.29 -7.87
C LYS A 596 25.11 -29.53 -7.85
N PRO A 597 26.00 -29.72 -8.83
CA PRO A 597 27.02 -30.75 -8.74
C PRO A 597 28.01 -30.43 -7.62
N ILE A 598 28.55 -31.46 -6.97
CA ILE A 598 29.41 -31.35 -5.77
C ILE A 598 30.86 -31.74 -6.05
N THR A 599 31.12 -32.42 -7.18
CA THR A 599 32.47 -32.81 -7.59
C THR A 599 32.68 -32.55 -9.07
N PRO A 600 33.92 -32.32 -9.52
CA PRO A 600 34.25 -32.26 -10.94
C PRO A 600 33.82 -33.51 -11.71
N LYS A 601 33.84 -34.68 -11.05
CA LYS A 601 33.39 -35.96 -11.61
C LYS A 601 31.90 -35.94 -12.00
N GLU A 602 31.06 -35.25 -11.24
CA GLU A 602 29.64 -35.08 -11.57
C GLU A 602 29.43 -34.16 -12.77
N ILE A 603 30.22 -33.09 -12.88
CA ILE A 603 30.22 -32.22 -14.05
C ILE A 603 30.65 -33.02 -15.29
N SER A 604 31.68 -33.86 -15.18
CA SER A 604 32.11 -34.75 -16.26
C SER A 604 31.04 -35.78 -16.65
N LYS A 605 30.31 -36.34 -15.69
CA LYS A 605 29.18 -37.25 -15.98
C LYS A 605 28.01 -36.53 -16.66
N LEU A 606 27.70 -35.31 -16.24
CA LEU A 606 26.70 -34.47 -16.92
C LEU A 606 27.13 -34.16 -18.37
N TYR A 607 28.41 -33.85 -18.57
CA TYR A 607 28.98 -33.68 -19.91
C TYR A 607 28.80 -34.93 -20.77
N GLN A 608 29.11 -36.12 -20.23
CA GLN A 608 28.90 -37.39 -20.92
C GLN A 608 27.44 -37.59 -21.35
N LEU A 609 26.46 -37.25 -20.50
CA LEU A 609 25.05 -37.32 -20.88
C LEU A 609 24.70 -36.44 -22.07
N PHE A 610 25.26 -35.23 -22.18
CA PHE A 610 25.06 -34.37 -23.36
C PHE A 610 25.63 -35.02 -24.62
N ILE A 611 26.82 -35.62 -24.54
CA ILE A 611 27.45 -36.32 -25.67
C ILE A 611 26.65 -37.56 -26.08
N GLU A 612 26.19 -38.38 -25.14
CA GLU A 612 25.32 -39.54 -25.40
C GLU A 612 23.99 -39.15 -26.02
N ALA A 613 23.49 -37.95 -25.72
CA ALA A 613 22.30 -37.38 -26.33
C ALA A 613 22.56 -36.74 -27.71
N ASN A 614 23.77 -36.89 -28.27
CA ASN A 614 24.24 -36.26 -29.51
C ASN A 614 24.13 -34.72 -29.49
N MET A 615 24.35 -34.11 -28.33
CA MET A 615 24.39 -32.66 -28.17
C MET A 615 25.83 -32.19 -27.99
N GLN A 616 26.35 -31.42 -28.95
CA GLN A 616 27.64 -30.75 -28.78
C GLN A 616 27.52 -29.65 -27.74
N VAL A 617 28.32 -29.71 -26.67
CA VAL A 617 28.37 -28.72 -25.60
C VAL A 617 29.82 -28.36 -25.27
N SER A 618 30.03 -27.10 -24.89
CA SER A 618 31.32 -26.62 -24.38
C SER A 618 31.06 -25.94 -23.04
N PHE A 619 31.69 -26.43 -21.97
CA PHE A 619 31.59 -25.83 -20.65
C PHE A 619 32.64 -24.74 -20.50
N LYS A 620 32.23 -23.57 -20.01
CA LYS A 620 33.10 -22.43 -19.73
C LYS A 620 33.21 -22.20 -18.22
N PRO A 621 34.25 -21.50 -17.74
CA PRO A 621 34.45 -21.26 -16.30
C PRO A 621 33.31 -20.50 -15.61
N ASP A 622 32.58 -19.65 -16.34
CA ASP A 622 31.43 -18.88 -15.88
C ASP A 622 30.12 -19.68 -15.87
N HIS A 623 30.12 -20.92 -16.38
CA HIS A 623 28.93 -21.76 -16.37
C HIS A 623 28.65 -22.32 -14.98
N LYS A 624 27.39 -22.16 -14.55
CA LYS A 624 26.79 -22.81 -13.39
C LYS A 624 26.01 -24.05 -13.85
N PHE A 625 25.84 -25.01 -12.95
CA PHE A 625 25.31 -26.34 -13.28
C PHE A 625 24.24 -26.78 -12.29
N MET A 626 23.27 -27.56 -12.77
CA MET A 626 22.28 -28.25 -11.95
C MET A 626 22.09 -29.67 -12.45
N VAL A 627 22.03 -30.64 -11.53
CA VAL A 627 21.95 -32.08 -11.82
C VAL A 627 20.74 -32.70 -11.15
N ALA A 628 20.15 -33.69 -11.82
CA ALA A 628 19.18 -34.61 -11.26
C ALA A 628 19.85 -35.98 -11.02
N ILE A 629 19.64 -36.56 -9.84
CA ILE A 629 20.33 -37.76 -9.37
C ILE A 629 19.30 -38.77 -8.89
N SER A 630 19.38 -40.02 -9.35
CA SER A 630 18.49 -41.09 -8.87
C SER A 630 18.71 -41.41 -7.39
N ASP A 631 17.76 -42.09 -6.76
CA ASP A 631 17.90 -42.79 -5.47
C ASP A 631 19.25 -43.54 -5.31
N ARG A 632 19.72 -44.19 -6.38
CA ARG A 632 21.00 -44.95 -6.42
C ARG A 632 22.25 -44.10 -6.67
N GLY A 633 22.14 -42.77 -6.71
CA GLY A 633 23.29 -41.86 -6.88
C GLY A 633 23.79 -41.67 -8.33
N PHE A 634 23.01 -42.07 -9.34
CA PHE A 634 23.37 -41.85 -10.75
C PHE A 634 22.86 -40.50 -11.24
N ILE A 635 23.66 -39.75 -11.99
CA ILE A 635 23.17 -38.55 -12.69
C ILE A 635 22.26 -39.01 -13.82
N ILE A 636 20.99 -38.62 -13.73
CA ILE A 636 19.94 -38.99 -14.69
C ILE A 636 19.55 -37.82 -15.60
N GLY A 637 19.97 -36.60 -15.28
CA GLY A 637 19.77 -35.42 -16.10
C GLY A 637 20.45 -34.18 -15.51
N GLY A 638 20.35 -33.06 -16.20
CA GLY A 638 20.84 -31.77 -15.71
C GLY A 638 20.82 -30.68 -16.77
N LEU A 639 21.19 -29.47 -16.35
CA LEU A 639 21.34 -28.31 -17.20
C LEU A 639 22.56 -27.49 -16.79
N PHE A 640 22.97 -26.58 -17.68
CA PHE A 640 23.96 -25.56 -17.37
C PHE A 640 23.52 -24.20 -17.90
N TYR A 641 23.96 -23.15 -17.23
CA TYR A 641 23.50 -21.78 -17.45
C TYR A 641 24.60 -20.79 -17.08
N SER A 642 24.52 -19.57 -17.60
CA SER A 642 25.39 -18.45 -17.25
C SER A 642 24.54 -17.23 -16.89
N GLN A 643 25.08 -16.37 -16.04
CA GLN A 643 24.46 -15.08 -15.78
C GLN A 643 24.83 -14.13 -16.93
N PHE A 644 23.83 -13.50 -17.54
CA PHE A 644 24.06 -12.55 -18.63
C PHE A 644 24.17 -11.13 -18.08
N ASP A 645 23.25 -10.75 -17.21
CA ASP A 645 23.26 -9.50 -16.43
C ASP A 645 22.52 -9.69 -15.09
N ASP A 646 22.30 -8.61 -14.33
CA ASP A 646 21.68 -8.66 -13.00
C ASP A 646 20.18 -9.05 -13.02
N GLN A 647 19.53 -9.01 -14.18
CA GLN A 647 18.11 -9.34 -14.34
C GLN A 647 17.86 -10.58 -15.20
N VAL A 648 18.87 -11.01 -15.96
CA VAL A 648 18.74 -12.03 -17.01
C VAL A 648 19.76 -13.16 -16.80
N VAL A 649 19.23 -14.38 -16.73
CA VAL A 649 20.02 -15.61 -16.79
C VAL A 649 19.86 -16.29 -18.15
N HIS A 650 20.96 -16.78 -18.72
CA HIS A 650 20.96 -17.55 -19.96
C HIS A 650 21.11 -19.04 -19.67
N MET A 651 20.05 -19.81 -19.92
CA MET A 651 20.10 -21.27 -19.86
C MET A 651 20.59 -21.81 -21.21
N GLU A 652 21.77 -22.42 -21.21
CA GLU A 652 22.44 -22.94 -22.40
C GLU A 652 21.74 -24.19 -22.94
N LYS A 653 21.81 -25.31 -22.20
CA LYS A 653 21.13 -26.57 -22.58
C LYS A 653 20.70 -27.39 -21.37
N ILE A 654 19.70 -28.25 -21.59
CA ILE A 654 19.19 -29.26 -20.66
C ILE A 654 19.27 -30.65 -21.29
N VAL A 655 19.59 -31.67 -20.49
CA VAL A 655 19.63 -33.08 -20.92
C VAL A 655 18.99 -34.00 -19.88
N VAL A 656 18.36 -35.07 -20.36
CA VAL A 656 17.91 -36.21 -19.56
C VAL A 656 18.35 -37.49 -20.24
N SER A 657 18.90 -38.42 -19.45
CA SER A 657 19.31 -39.76 -19.87
C SER A 657 18.15 -40.48 -20.55
N ASN A 658 18.44 -41.23 -21.62
CA ASN A 658 17.42 -41.91 -22.43
C ASN A 658 16.46 -42.78 -21.60
N ARG A 659 16.97 -43.44 -20.55
CA ARG A 659 16.18 -44.32 -19.66
C ARG A 659 15.17 -43.58 -18.77
N PHE A 660 15.34 -42.28 -18.59
CA PHE A 660 14.53 -41.43 -17.71
C PHE A 660 13.73 -40.37 -18.48
N ARG A 661 13.73 -40.43 -19.82
CA ARG A 661 12.89 -39.57 -20.65
C ARG A 661 11.42 -39.94 -20.48
N ARG A 662 10.54 -38.93 -20.59
CA ARG A 662 9.07 -39.03 -20.41
C ARG A 662 8.60 -39.38 -18.99
N LYS A 663 9.50 -39.39 -18.00
CA LYS A 663 9.17 -39.59 -16.59
C LYS A 663 9.03 -38.28 -15.77
N GLY A 664 8.90 -37.13 -16.43
CA GLY A 664 8.79 -35.83 -15.75
C GLY A 664 10.11 -35.21 -15.28
N VAL A 665 11.24 -35.92 -15.36
CA VAL A 665 12.55 -35.44 -14.87
C VAL A 665 12.95 -34.09 -15.47
N SER A 666 12.79 -33.88 -16.79
CA SER A 666 13.16 -32.61 -17.43
C SER A 666 12.28 -31.45 -16.95
N GLU A 667 11.01 -31.71 -16.71
CA GLU A 667 10.04 -30.72 -16.24
C GLU A 667 10.34 -30.32 -14.80
N ALA A 668 10.63 -31.28 -13.93
CA ALA A 668 11.07 -31.02 -12.57
C ALA A 668 12.35 -30.18 -12.52
N ILE A 669 13.36 -30.50 -13.34
CA ILE A 669 14.61 -29.71 -13.46
C ILE A 669 14.30 -28.28 -13.92
N MET A 670 13.45 -28.08 -14.93
CA MET A 670 13.10 -26.74 -15.42
C MET A 670 12.35 -25.92 -14.38
N ASN A 671 11.36 -26.51 -13.70
CA ASN A 671 10.57 -25.82 -12.70
C ASN A 671 11.43 -25.44 -11.49
N GLU A 672 12.28 -26.34 -11.02
CA GLU A 672 13.23 -26.05 -9.94
C GLU A 672 14.25 -25.00 -10.34
N PHE A 673 14.70 -25.00 -11.61
CA PHE A 673 15.56 -23.93 -12.14
C PHE A 673 14.87 -22.57 -12.05
N PHE A 674 13.64 -22.45 -12.55
CA PHE A 674 12.90 -21.18 -12.49
C PHE A 674 12.70 -20.70 -11.07
N ASN A 675 12.31 -21.59 -10.16
CA ASN A 675 12.11 -21.26 -8.76
C ASN A 675 13.41 -20.71 -8.13
N ARG A 676 14.55 -21.37 -8.36
CA ARG A 676 15.85 -20.87 -7.90
C ARG A 676 16.21 -19.52 -8.51
N MET A 677 15.92 -19.30 -9.78
CA MET A 677 16.21 -18.01 -10.44
C MET A 677 15.31 -16.88 -9.93
N ILE A 678 14.03 -17.17 -9.62
CA ILE A 678 13.12 -16.25 -8.95
C ILE A 678 13.65 -15.87 -7.57
N ASP A 679 14.10 -16.88 -6.82
CA ASP A 679 14.71 -16.70 -5.51
C ASP A 679 16.02 -15.92 -5.59
N GLU A 680 16.87 -16.15 -6.60
CA GLU A 680 18.09 -15.37 -6.82
C GLU A 680 17.82 -13.93 -7.31
N GLY A 681 16.57 -13.59 -7.65
CA GLY A 681 16.15 -12.23 -7.99
C GLY A 681 16.05 -11.94 -9.49
N PHE A 682 16.33 -12.92 -10.35
CA PHE A 682 16.25 -12.76 -11.80
C PHE A 682 14.80 -12.55 -12.27
N SER A 683 14.66 -11.71 -13.29
CA SER A 683 13.35 -11.38 -13.88
C SER A 683 13.09 -12.17 -15.16
N PHE A 684 14.15 -12.57 -15.87
CA PHE A 684 14.06 -13.26 -17.15
C PHE A 684 15.01 -14.45 -17.24
N VAL A 685 14.52 -15.53 -17.86
CA VAL A 685 15.35 -16.63 -18.34
C VAL A 685 15.36 -16.59 -19.85
N THR A 686 16.54 -16.65 -20.44
CA THR A 686 16.70 -16.78 -21.88
C THR A 686 17.30 -18.13 -22.24
N THR A 687 17.03 -18.62 -23.45
CA THR A 687 17.68 -19.82 -23.98
C THR A 687 17.81 -19.74 -25.50
N GLY A 688 18.69 -20.55 -26.09
CA GLY A 688 18.83 -20.66 -27.54
C GLY A 688 17.59 -21.22 -28.24
N PHE A 689 17.56 -21.17 -29.57
CA PHE A 689 16.42 -21.63 -30.38
C PHE A 689 16.48 -23.13 -30.74
N PHE A 690 16.90 -23.99 -29.80
CA PHE A 690 16.97 -25.44 -30.04
C PHE A 690 15.69 -26.11 -29.54
N ARG A 691 15.01 -26.90 -30.39
CA ARG A 691 13.73 -27.57 -30.04
C ARG A 691 12.72 -26.64 -29.35
N PRO A 692 12.33 -25.53 -29.99
CA PRO A 692 11.49 -24.49 -29.39
C PRO A 692 10.15 -25.02 -28.86
N GLU A 693 9.61 -26.09 -29.44
CA GLU A 693 8.37 -26.74 -29.00
C GLU A 693 8.45 -27.25 -27.56
N TYR A 694 9.64 -27.69 -27.12
CA TYR A 694 9.86 -28.07 -25.73
C TYR A 694 9.69 -26.87 -24.80
N PHE A 695 10.29 -25.74 -25.16
CA PHE A 695 10.34 -24.52 -24.35
C PHE A 695 9.03 -23.74 -24.35
N TYR A 696 8.26 -23.78 -25.43
CA TYR A 696 6.94 -23.15 -25.49
C TYR A 696 5.98 -23.71 -24.42
N ARG A 697 6.16 -24.96 -24.00
CA ARG A 697 5.38 -25.56 -22.89
C ARG A 697 5.68 -24.94 -21.52
N PHE A 698 6.79 -24.22 -21.40
CA PHE A 698 7.17 -23.47 -20.20
C PHE A 698 6.98 -21.96 -20.40
N ASP A 699 6.11 -21.54 -21.32
CA ASP A 699 5.78 -20.14 -21.62
C ASP A 699 6.93 -19.30 -22.18
N PHE A 700 7.96 -19.92 -22.77
CA PHE A 700 8.96 -19.16 -23.52
C PHE A 700 8.34 -18.53 -24.77
N LYS A 701 8.78 -17.32 -25.12
CA LYS A 701 8.32 -16.57 -26.29
C LYS A 701 9.49 -15.96 -27.05
N ILE A 702 9.24 -15.57 -28.30
CA ILE A 702 10.19 -14.80 -29.09
C ILE A 702 9.98 -13.32 -28.76
N GLU A 703 11.04 -12.64 -28.32
CA GLU A 703 11.02 -11.19 -28.08
C GLU A 703 12.11 -10.49 -28.88
N LYS A 704 11.80 -9.31 -29.43
CA LYS A 704 12.74 -8.54 -30.29
C LYS A 704 14.03 -8.11 -29.59
N LYS A 705 14.02 -8.05 -28.25
CA LYS A 705 15.17 -7.59 -27.44
C LYS A 705 16.25 -8.67 -27.26
N TYR A 706 15.91 -9.94 -27.47
CA TYR A 706 16.82 -11.06 -27.20
C TYR A 706 17.00 -11.93 -28.45
N SER A 707 18.18 -12.53 -28.62
CA SER A 707 18.51 -13.36 -29.79
C SER A 707 17.89 -14.77 -29.77
N GLY A 708 17.22 -15.14 -28.67
CA GLY A 708 16.67 -16.47 -28.45
C GLY A 708 15.25 -16.45 -27.88
N LEU A 709 14.89 -17.52 -27.19
CA LEU A 709 13.62 -17.64 -26.47
C LEU A 709 13.73 -17.01 -25.09
N VAL A 710 12.67 -16.36 -24.63
CA VAL A 710 12.61 -15.64 -23.35
C VAL A 710 11.41 -16.08 -22.54
N LYS A 711 11.62 -16.37 -21.26
CA LYS A 711 10.56 -16.55 -20.26
C LYS A 711 10.68 -15.44 -19.23
N GLN A 712 9.59 -14.72 -19.01
CA GLN A 712 9.45 -13.81 -17.88
C GLN A 712 9.10 -14.63 -16.62
N LEU A 713 9.87 -14.45 -15.55
CA LEU A 713 9.71 -15.19 -14.30
C LEU A 713 8.70 -14.57 -13.33
N LYS A 714 8.57 -13.23 -13.33
CA LYS A 714 7.61 -12.47 -12.50
C LYS A 714 6.57 -11.80 -13.39
N LYS A 715 5.27 -12.02 -13.15
CA LYS A 715 4.23 -11.14 -13.72
C LYS A 715 4.23 -9.83 -12.95
N ASN A 716 4.26 -8.70 -13.68
CA ASN A 716 4.07 -7.38 -13.11
C ASN A 716 2.69 -7.23 -12.47
#